data_AF-A0A094EI87-F1
#
_entry.id   AF-A0A094EI87-F1
#
_cell.length_a   1.000
_cell.length_b   1.000
_cell.length_c   1.000
_cell.angle_alpha   90.00
_cell.angle_beta   90.00
_cell.angle_gamma   90.00
#
_symmetry.space_group_name_H-M   'P 1'
#
loop_
_entity.id
_entity.type
_entity.pdbx_description
1 polymer ?
#
loop_
_entity_poly.entity_id
_entity_poly.type
_entity_poly.pdbx_seq_one_letter_code
_entity_poly.pdbx_strand_id
1 'polypeptide(L)'
;MFNRDNLFGKPPNAGRERQPSGPPGQRNSPHDTQMGGYEDPRGNYGGGGQRGPPPPGPGYPSPQQNRGMPQRTAVGRNAGISKQLQLGKVEDKTTQDRYVYGNITAVSPQDFPPSQDGGDLYILVNRTHVVTARPTAGFPPGLIGLTGPQRSWCGISLTETVLAELYDPFGEQGGQSYLAAMDVEIGFAARKTTETPYDQDMLEAYFNKLFGNQVFAPGQQLVMDHKGIVLSLKVKTVQLGNLGMEKPTASSGQVVSNPQARGILTTQTNITFYKDASSPIKIKASAKKPPANSIIAPDFKFEDMGIGGLDAEFGAIFRRAFASRIFPQGLIEKLGIQHVKGILLFGPPGTGKTLIARQIGKMFNSREPKVINGPEVLNKFVGQSEENIRNLFADAEKEYKERGDESELHIIIFDELDAVCKQRGSGGGGGTGVGDSVVNQLLAKLDGVDQLNNIILIGMTNRMDMIDDALLRPGRLEVHMEISLPDESGRQDILNIHTMKMRDNHVMDNDVNLAELAALTKNFSGAEISGLVKSASSFAFNRHVKVGTVAGVSDDIENMKVNRNDFLSALGEVKPAFGVSEEELSTAVRGGILRYSPHIDYILQDGELFVNQVRNSASEPLLSVLLHGPSGSGKTALAAKIAMESEFPFIKLISPENMIGFNEMAKIQYLNKVFSDAYKSPQNIVIIDNIERIVDWVPIGPRFSNLVLQTLMVLLTKQPPKGRRLLIIGTTTQRSILHQLDLAASFDREMAVPNVNTIEELERICQETVAFDSPIELQQSLSVLRDTCGSGSVGVGIKRVLLGIETARQTTGMERVNRFAEVISSMRASGVME
;
A
#
# COMPACT_ATOMS: atom_id res chain seq x y z
N MET A 1 -16.89 -61.80 -16.27
CA MET A 1 -17.16 -62.72 -17.40
C MET A 1 -16.73 -61.98 -18.66
N PHE A 2 -15.67 -62.28 -19.41
CA PHE A 2 -14.87 -63.49 -19.64
C PHE A 2 -13.36 -63.17 -19.60
N ASN A 3 -12.59 -64.14 -19.11
CA ASN A 3 -11.13 -64.28 -19.20
C ASN A 3 -10.69 -64.69 -20.61
N ARG A 4 -9.47 -64.31 -21.03
CA ARG A 4 -8.35 -65.28 -21.17
C ARG A 4 -6.98 -64.64 -21.40
N ASP A 5 -6.05 -65.16 -20.60
CA ASP A 5 -4.59 -65.05 -20.52
C ASP A 5 -3.83 -65.21 -21.86
N ASN A 6 -2.73 -64.47 -22.12
CA ASN A 6 -1.35 -64.56 -21.56
C ASN A 6 -0.54 -65.77 -22.10
N LEU A 7 0.77 -65.57 -22.31
CA LEU A 7 1.93 -66.51 -22.47
C LEU A 7 2.90 -65.92 -23.52
N PHE A 8 4.21 -65.66 -23.37
CA PHE A 8 5.32 -65.88 -22.42
C PHE A 8 6.28 -64.67 -22.62
N GLY A 9 7.15 -64.19 -21.72
CA GLY A 9 8.00 -64.83 -20.72
C GLY A 9 8.89 -63.77 -20.03
N LYS A 10 9.39 -64.11 -18.85
CA LYS A 10 10.23 -63.34 -17.89
C LYS A 10 11.50 -64.20 -17.59
N PRO A 11 12.45 -63.81 -16.71
CA PRO A 11 13.34 -62.65 -16.57
C PRO A 11 14.83 -63.13 -16.43
N PRO A 12 15.78 -62.43 -15.76
CA PRO A 12 15.97 -62.67 -14.31
C PRO A 12 16.51 -61.51 -13.42
N ASN A 13 16.17 -61.64 -12.12
CA ASN A 13 16.87 -61.32 -10.83
C ASN A 13 17.53 -59.94 -10.57
N ALA A 14 17.21 -59.18 -9.50
CA ALA A 14 17.21 -59.44 -8.03
C ALA A 14 18.63 -59.67 -7.45
N GLY A 15 19.11 -59.01 -6.39
CA GLY A 15 18.62 -57.96 -5.49
C GLY A 15 19.57 -57.78 -4.29
N ARG A 16 19.21 -56.88 -3.35
CA ARG A 16 19.58 -56.83 -1.91
C ARG A 16 21.06 -56.50 -1.56
N GLU A 17 21.45 -55.83 -0.47
CA GLU A 17 20.83 -55.13 0.68
C GLU A 17 22.01 -54.57 1.53
N ARG A 18 21.74 -53.66 2.48
CA ARG A 18 22.48 -53.37 3.75
C ARG A 18 23.57 -52.27 3.84
N GLN A 19 23.22 -51.24 4.62
CA GLN A 19 24.05 -50.54 5.63
C GLN A 19 24.61 -51.54 6.68
N PRO A 20 25.74 -51.28 7.42
CA PRO A 20 25.81 -50.20 8.42
C PRO A 20 27.20 -49.61 8.82
N SER A 21 27.13 -48.47 9.56
CA SER A 21 27.97 -48.01 10.69
C SER A 21 29.52 -47.91 10.65
N GLY A 22 30.03 -46.69 10.88
CA GLY A 22 31.01 -46.38 11.95
C GLY A 22 32.52 -46.26 11.60
N PRO A 23 33.31 -45.39 12.30
CA PRO A 23 34.55 -44.74 11.82
C PRO A 23 35.85 -45.40 12.38
N PRO A 24 37.08 -44.99 11.96
CA PRO A 24 37.83 -43.89 12.63
C PRO A 24 38.91 -43.16 11.76
N GLY A 25 39.48 -42.04 12.23
CA GLY A 25 40.72 -41.49 11.63
C GLY A 25 41.14 -40.08 12.06
N GLN A 26 42.11 -40.00 12.99
CA GLN A 26 42.74 -38.80 13.57
C GLN A 26 43.98 -38.30 12.77
N ARG A 27 44.51 -37.13 13.22
CA ARG A 27 45.88 -36.53 13.08
C ARG A 27 46.10 -35.62 11.86
N ASN A 28 46.72 -34.43 11.93
CA ASN A 28 47.71 -33.86 12.86
C ASN A 28 47.70 -32.30 12.82
N SER A 29 48.01 -31.67 13.95
CA SER A 29 48.79 -30.41 14.05
C SER A 29 50.22 -30.77 14.51
N PRO A 30 51.26 -29.93 14.30
CA PRO A 30 51.71 -28.94 15.32
C PRO A 30 52.27 -27.64 14.65
N HIS A 31 52.64 -26.51 15.28
CA HIS A 31 53.24 -26.19 16.58
C HIS A 31 53.10 -24.68 16.89
N ASP A 32 53.06 -24.35 18.18
CA ASP A 32 53.15 -23.04 18.85
C ASP A 32 54.37 -22.17 18.49
N THR A 33 54.27 -20.84 18.67
CA THR A 33 55.02 -20.14 19.74
C THR A 33 54.33 -18.83 20.16
N GLN A 34 54.30 -18.64 21.46
CA GLN A 34 53.63 -17.63 22.30
C GLN A 34 54.59 -16.49 22.69
N MET A 35 54.05 -15.34 23.11
CA MET A 35 54.51 -14.38 24.15
C MET A 35 53.80 -13.05 23.83
N GLY A 36 52.80 -12.58 24.57
CA GLY A 36 52.81 -12.20 26.00
C GLY A 36 52.62 -10.67 26.03
N GLY A 37 51.81 -10.03 26.87
CA GLY A 37 50.89 -10.41 27.93
C GLY A 37 50.27 -9.09 28.47
N TYR A 38 49.24 -9.23 29.33
CA TYR A 38 48.76 -8.28 30.37
C TYR A 38 48.42 -6.83 29.90
N GLU A 39 47.29 -6.20 30.24
CA GLU A 39 46.42 -6.34 31.40
C GLU A 39 45.12 -5.55 31.09
N ASP A 40 43.99 -6.17 31.40
CA ASP A 40 42.66 -5.57 31.61
C ASP A 40 42.70 -4.71 32.93
N PRO A 41 41.64 -4.06 33.46
CA PRO A 41 40.29 -3.88 32.94
C PRO A 41 39.56 -2.53 33.30
N ARG A 42 38.36 -2.38 32.73
CA ARG A 42 37.12 -1.79 33.33
C ARG A 42 37.08 -0.31 33.73
N GLY A 43 36.36 0.46 32.93
CA GLY A 43 34.93 0.76 33.18
C GLY A 43 34.51 1.54 34.44
N ASN A 44 33.96 2.74 34.19
CA ASN A 44 32.55 3.13 34.47
C ASN A 44 32.30 4.37 35.36
N TYR A 45 31.22 5.07 35.00
CA TYR A 45 30.44 6.12 35.68
C TYR A 45 30.92 7.59 35.69
N GLY A 46 30.38 8.37 34.74
CA GLY A 46 29.20 9.22 34.96
C GLY A 46 29.33 10.54 35.77
N GLY A 47 28.95 11.66 35.13
CA GLY A 47 28.16 12.71 35.78
C GLY A 47 28.67 14.16 35.74
N GLY A 48 28.00 14.99 34.92
CA GLY A 48 27.49 16.31 35.34
C GLY A 48 28.39 17.55 35.27
N GLY A 49 27.89 18.60 34.60
CA GLY A 49 28.03 19.98 35.11
C GLY A 49 28.62 21.04 34.17
N GLN A 50 27.77 22.01 33.84
CA GLN A 50 28.03 23.33 33.23
C GLN A 50 29.29 24.08 33.75
N ARG A 51 29.90 24.88 32.86
CA ARG A 51 30.56 26.20 33.08
C ARG A 51 30.99 26.71 31.68
N GLY A 52 30.67 27.92 31.20
CA GLY A 52 30.75 29.24 31.83
C GLY A 52 32.10 29.89 31.47
N PRO A 53 32.16 31.02 30.73
CA PRO A 53 33.42 31.57 30.21
C PRO A 53 34.16 32.46 31.23
N PRO A 54 35.50 32.55 31.20
CA PRO A 54 36.23 33.50 32.04
C PRO A 54 36.56 34.83 31.32
N PRO A 55 36.85 35.91 32.09
CA PRO A 55 36.73 37.32 31.66
C PRO A 55 38.11 38.09 31.80
N PRO A 56 38.21 39.41 32.06
CA PRO A 56 38.51 40.42 31.02
C PRO A 56 39.63 41.47 31.36
N GLY A 57 40.01 42.27 30.34
CA GLY A 57 40.36 43.71 30.46
C GLY A 57 41.82 44.11 30.14
N PRO A 58 42.15 45.43 29.98
CA PRO A 58 41.28 46.61 29.79
C PRO A 58 41.76 47.62 28.70
N GLY A 59 40.87 48.55 28.27
CA GLY A 59 41.26 49.92 27.89
C GLY A 59 40.77 50.48 26.54
N TYR A 60 39.77 51.37 26.60
CA TYR A 60 39.22 52.31 25.60
C TYR A 60 40.26 53.30 24.99
N PRO A 61 39.98 54.15 23.95
CA PRO A 61 38.66 54.68 23.52
C PRO A 61 38.38 54.80 22.00
N SER A 62 37.10 54.97 21.65
CA SER A 62 36.60 55.53 20.37
C SER A 62 36.61 57.08 20.44
N PRO A 63 36.67 57.87 19.33
CA PRO A 63 35.48 58.06 18.48
C PRO A 63 35.71 58.56 17.01
N GLN A 64 34.59 58.62 16.27
CA GLN A 64 34.24 59.55 15.18
C GLN A 64 34.74 59.35 13.72
N GLN A 65 33.73 59.16 12.86
CA GLN A 65 33.51 59.64 11.49
C GLN A 65 34.68 60.23 10.66
N ASN A 66 34.69 59.73 9.41
CA ASN A 66 35.08 60.40 8.16
C ASN A 66 36.55 60.29 7.73
N ARG A 67 36.86 59.40 6.77
CA ARG A 67 37.79 59.65 5.64
C ARG A 67 37.99 58.42 4.74
N GLY A 68 37.69 58.60 3.45
CA GLY A 68 38.48 58.10 2.31
C GLY A 68 38.55 56.59 2.06
N MET A 69 37.77 56.12 1.08
CA MET A 69 38.11 54.91 0.33
C MET A 69 39.57 54.97 -0.17
N PRO A 70 40.36 53.90 -0.07
CA PRO A 70 41.57 53.76 -0.87
C PRO A 70 41.14 53.62 -2.34
N GLN A 71 41.46 54.64 -3.11
CA GLN A 71 41.34 54.70 -4.55
C GLN A 71 42.10 53.48 -5.14
N ARG A 72 41.37 52.41 -5.49
CA ARG A 72 41.87 51.45 -6.48
C ARG A 72 41.91 52.23 -7.78
N THR A 73 43.14 52.61 -8.16
CA THR A 73 43.50 53.10 -9.48
C THR A 73 42.72 52.36 -10.54
N ALA A 74 41.96 53.12 -11.32
CA ALA A 74 41.25 52.66 -12.49
C ALA A 74 42.23 51.91 -13.39
N VAL A 75 42.14 50.58 -13.41
CA VAL A 75 42.60 49.80 -14.55
C VAL A 75 41.66 50.21 -15.68
N GLY A 76 42.23 50.84 -16.71
CA GLY A 76 41.48 51.38 -17.82
C GLY A 76 40.50 50.36 -18.37
N ARG A 77 39.27 50.82 -18.63
CA ARG A 77 38.37 50.16 -19.59
C ARG A 77 39.20 49.80 -20.82
N ASN A 78 39.45 48.52 -21.07
CA ASN A 78 39.75 48.08 -22.43
C ASN A 78 38.52 48.48 -23.25
N ALA A 79 38.62 49.58 -23.98
CA ALA A 79 37.67 49.88 -25.04
C ALA A 79 37.60 48.64 -25.93
N GLY A 80 36.40 48.04 -26.02
CA GLY A 80 36.21 46.73 -26.64
C GLY A 80 36.86 46.68 -28.01
N ILE A 81 37.82 45.76 -28.18
CA ILE A 81 38.42 45.47 -29.48
C ILE A 81 37.32 44.81 -30.31
N SER A 82 36.59 45.60 -31.09
CA SER A 82 35.62 45.14 -32.09
C SER A 82 36.31 45.14 -33.45
N LYS A 83 36.46 43.97 -34.09
CA LYS A 83 37.04 43.85 -35.44
C LYS A 83 36.07 43.18 -36.40
N GLN A 84 36.03 43.65 -37.63
CA GLN A 84 35.42 42.92 -38.74
C GLN A 84 36.45 41.97 -39.34
N LEU A 85 36.12 40.68 -39.39
CA LEU A 85 37.02 39.62 -39.83
C LEU A 85 36.38 38.83 -40.97
N GLN A 86 37.20 38.32 -41.87
CA GLN A 86 36.76 37.38 -42.91
C GLN A 86 37.06 35.94 -42.48
N LEU A 87 36.38 34.97 -43.08
CA LEU A 87 36.66 33.57 -42.79
C LEU A 87 38.03 33.15 -43.35
N GLY A 88 38.88 32.61 -42.46
CA GLY A 88 40.17 32.03 -42.81
C GLY A 88 40.20 30.53 -42.57
N LYS A 89 41.17 29.85 -43.17
CA LYS A 89 41.47 28.45 -42.86
C LYS A 89 42.86 28.37 -42.25
N VAL A 90 43.02 27.49 -41.27
CA VAL A 90 44.34 27.12 -40.75
C VAL A 90 45.00 26.23 -41.79
N GLU A 91 46.20 26.58 -42.24
CA GLU A 91 46.89 25.84 -43.32
C GLU A 91 47.47 24.50 -42.84
N ASP A 92 47.88 24.43 -41.57
CA ASP A 92 48.36 23.19 -40.96
C ASP A 92 47.18 22.26 -40.61
N LYS A 93 47.10 21.14 -41.34
CA LYS A 93 46.06 20.12 -41.19
C LYS A 93 46.00 19.53 -39.78
N THR A 94 47.15 19.37 -39.10
CA THR A 94 47.17 18.77 -37.76
C THR A 94 46.57 19.70 -36.72
N THR A 95 46.90 20.99 -36.80
CA THR A 95 46.29 22.04 -35.98
C THR A 95 44.81 22.24 -36.32
N GLN A 96 44.45 22.15 -37.61
CA GLN A 96 43.07 22.23 -38.06
C GLN A 96 42.19 21.13 -37.46
N ASP A 97 42.61 19.87 -37.51
CA ASP A 97 41.85 18.75 -36.94
C ASP A 97 41.69 18.89 -35.42
N ARG A 98 42.75 19.33 -34.73
CA ARG A 98 42.70 19.60 -33.28
C ARG A 98 41.68 20.70 -32.93
N TYR A 99 41.53 21.70 -33.78
CA TYR A 99 40.58 22.80 -33.54
C TYR A 99 39.15 22.41 -33.89
N VAL A 100 38.97 21.57 -34.92
CA VAL A 100 37.67 20.98 -35.28
C VAL A 100 37.13 20.10 -34.15
N TYR A 101 37.91 19.15 -33.65
CA TYR A 101 37.48 18.26 -32.55
C TYR A 101 37.55 18.92 -31.16
N GLY A 102 38.28 20.03 -31.04
CA GLY A 102 38.40 20.82 -29.81
C GLY A 102 37.36 21.94 -29.70
N ASN A 103 36.52 22.19 -30.70
CA ASN A 103 35.60 23.33 -30.74
C ASN A 103 36.30 24.69 -30.50
N ILE A 104 37.49 24.88 -31.07
CA ILE A 104 38.32 26.08 -30.91
C ILE A 104 38.37 26.86 -32.22
N THR A 105 38.18 28.18 -32.12
CA THR A 105 38.30 29.12 -33.24
C THR A 105 39.72 29.67 -33.33
N ALA A 106 40.34 29.64 -34.51
CA ALA A 106 41.65 30.25 -34.71
C ALA A 106 41.53 31.77 -34.91
N VAL A 107 42.34 32.56 -34.22
CA VAL A 107 42.46 34.01 -34.42
C VAL A 107 43.91 34.46 -34.46
N SER A 108 44.18 35.59 -35.11
CA SER A 108 45.53 36.15 -35.16
C SER A 108 45.92 36.79 -33.82
N PRO A 109 47.14 36.54 -33.29
CA PRO A 109 47.65 37.23 -32.09
C PRO A 109 47.74 38.75 -32.23
N GLN A 110 47.76 39.28 -33.46
CA GLN A 110 47.74 40.73 -33.72
C GLN A 110 46.32 41.32 -33.60
N ASP A 111 45.29 40.50 -33.79
CA ASP A 111 43.90 40.93 -33.67
C ASP A 111 43.39 40.79 -32.24
N PHE A 112 43.70 39.66 -31.63
CA PHE A 112 43.37 39.36 -30.25
C PHE A 112 44.64 38.89 -29.53
N PRO A 113 45.24 39.73 -28.67
CA PRO A 113 46.46 39.36 -27.97
C PRO A 113 46.18 38.18 -27.01
N PRO A 114 47.15 37.28 -26.81
CA PRO A 114 47.01 36.19 -25.86
C PRO A 114 46.76 36.72 -24.44
N SER A 115 45.90 36.02 -23.70
CA SER A 115 45.64 36.32 -22.28
C SER A 115 46.93 36.16 -21.46
N GLN A 116 47.05 36.92 -20.37
CA GLN A 116 48.22 36.87 -19.47
C GLN A 116 48.47 35.47 -18.90
N ASP A 117 47.40 34.68 -18.73
CA ASP A 117 47.44 33.32 -18.20
C ASP A 117 47.65 32.24 -19.30
N GLY A 118 47.79 32.65 -20.57
CA GLY A 118 47.88 31.72 -21.70
C GLY A 118 46.60 30.93 -22.00
N GLY A 119 45.49 31.29 -21.34
CA GLY A 119 44.18 30.68 -21.53
C GLY A 119 43.49 31.08 -22.85
N ASP A 120 42.45 30.33 -23.21
CA ASP A 120 41.62 30.62 -24.36
C ASP A 120 40.79 31.90 -24.15
N LEU A 121 40.51 32.60 -25.25
CA LEU A 121 39.71 33.82 -25.26
C LEU A 121 38.25 33.50 -25.60
N TYR A 122 37.32 34.30 -25.09
CA TYR A 122 35.92 34.21 -25.51
C TYR A 122 35.62 35.36 -26.47
N ILE A 123 35.12 35.02 -27.67
CA ILE A 123 34.80 36.00 -28.71
C ILE A 123 33.31 35.94 -28.99
N LEU A 124 32.66 37.09 -28.90
CA LEU A 124 31.30 37.32 -29.31
C LEU A 124 31.27 37.59 -30.82
N VAL A 125 30.65 36.68 -31.57
CA VAL A 125 30.48 36.74 -33.02
C VAL A 125 29.09 37.27 -33.35
N ASN A 126 29.01 38.30 -34.19
CA ASN A 126 27.78 38.95 -34.64
C ASN A 126 26.82 39.30 -33.49
N ARG A 127 27.37 39.65 -32.31
CA ARG A 127 26.64 39.98 -31.07
C ARG A 127 25.66 38.92 -30.56
N THR A 128 25.73 37.70 -31.07
CA THR A 128 24.69 36.67 -30.88
C THR A 128 25.25 35.33 -30.44
N HIS A 129 26.47 34.98 -30.81
CA HIS A 129 27.07 33.68 -30.51
C HIS A 129 28.43 33.86 -29.87
N VAL A 130 28.75 33.11 -28.81
CA VAL A 130 30.07 33.14 -28.19
C VAL A 130 30.82 31.89 -28.60
N VAL A 131 32.04 32.07 -29.09
CA VAL A 131 32.95 30.98 -29.44
C VAL A 131 34.22 31.08 -28.60
N THR A 132 34.78 29.93 -28.26
CA THR A 132 36.09 29.86 -27.63
C THR A 132 37.16 29.98 -28.71
N ALA A 133 38.09 30.91 -28.56
CA ALA A 133 39.09 31.25 -29.57
C ALA A 133 40.51 31.18 -29.00
N ARG A 134 41.46 30.75 -29.83
CA ARG A 134 42.88 30.65 -29.48
C ARG A 134 43.74 31.48 -30.45
N PRO A 135 44.55 32.41 -29.93
CA PRO A 135 45.56 33.11 -30.72
C PRO A 135 46.58 32.12 -31.28
N THR A 136 46.61 31.96 -32.60
CA THR A 136 47.42 30.93 -33.28
C THR A 136 48.58 31.58 -34.01
N ALA A 137 49.81 31.19 -33.68
CA ALA A 137 51.00 31.69 -34.35
C ALA A 137 50.98 31.33 -35.85
N GLY A 138 51.19 32.32 -36.73
CA GLY A 138 51.13 32.13 -38.18
C GLY A 138 49.74 32.30 -38.80
N PHE A 139 48.69 32.55 -38.03
CA PHE A 139 47.37 32.84 -38.58
C PHE A 139 47.28 34.32 -39.03
N PRO A 140 46.88 34.60 -40.29
CA PRO A 140 46.92 35.94 -40.85
C PRO A 140 45.95 36.90 -40.13
N PRO A 141 46.34 38.17 -39.93
CA PRO A 141 45.47 39.18 -39.33
C PRO A 141 44.28 39.51 -40.24
N GLY A 142 43.15 39.87 -39.66
CA GLY A 142 41.90 40.15 -40.35
C GLY A 142 41.06 38.91 -40.68
N LEU A 143 41.53 37.71 -40.34
CA LEU A 143 40.79 36.46 -40.53
C LEU A 143 40.33 35.82 -39.21
N ILE A 144 39.31 34.97 -39.27
CA ILE A 144 38.83 34.11 -38.18
C ILE A 144 38.57 32.68 -38.70
N GLY A 145 39.12 31.68 -38.02
CA GLY A 145 39.03 30.28 -38.40
C GLY A 145 37.89 29.55 -37.72
N LEU A 146 36.65 29.75 -38.19
CA LEU A 146 35.48 29.01 -37.69
C LEU A 146 35.38 27.60 -38.29
N THR A 147 35.13 26.62 -37.43
CA THR A 147 34.91 25.22 -37.85
C THR A 147 33.56 25.06 -38.57
N GLY A 148 33.37 23.94 -39.28
CA GLY A 148 32.11 23.64 -39.97
C GLY A 148 30.86 23.71 -39.07
N PRO A 149 30.85 23.01 -37.92
CA PRO A 149 29.73 23.05 -36.97
C PRO A 149 29.49 24.44 -36.37
N GLN A 150 30.55 25.15 -35.96
CA GLN A 150 30.44 26.52 -35.42
C GLN A 150 29.84 27.48 -36.43
N ARG A 151 30.28 27.39 -37.70
CA ARG A 151 29.76 28.21 -38.79
C ARG A 151 28.29 27.93 -39.06
N SER A 152 27.90 26.65 -39.09
CA SER A 152 26.50 26.23 -39.26
C SER A 152 25.62 26.72 -38.10
N TRP A 153 26.14 26.67 -36.87
CA TRP A 153 25.44 27.17 -35.69
C TRP A 153 25.25 28.70 -35.72
N CYS A 154 26.30 29.44 -36.09
CA CYS A 154 26.24 30.90 -36.19
C CYS A 154 25.50 31.41 -37.44
N GLY A 155 25.16 30.53 -38.40
CA GLY A 155 24.47 30.88 -39.64
C GLY A 155 25.32 31.68 -40.65
N ILE A 156 26.65 31.54 -40.61
CA ILE A 156 27.58 32.38 -41.39
C ILE A 156 27.93 31.72 -42.73
N SER A 157 27.88 32.47 -43.83
CA SER A 157 28.32 31.96 -45.15
C SER A 157 29.83 32.11 -45.38
N LEU A 158 30.41 31.33 -46.30
CA LEU A 158 31.87 31.30 -46.56
C LEU A 158 32.46 32.65 -47.01
N THR A 159 31.64 33.53 -47.58
CA THR A 159 32.06 34.83 -48.13
C THR A 159 31.71 36.02 -47.23
N GLU A 160 31.10 35.76 -46.08
CA GLU A 160 30.57 36.80 -45.20
C GLU A 160 31.66 37.33 -44.25
N THR A 161 31.57 38.62 -43.91
CA THR A 161 32.41 39.22 -42.87
C THR A 161 31.68 39.14 -41.54
N VAL A 162 32.41 38.85 -40.46
CA VAL A 162 31.85 38.67 -39.13
C VAL A 162 32.36 39.76 -38.20
N LEU A 163 31.49 40.24 -37.33
CA LEU A 163 31.87 41.15 -36.26
C LEU A 163 32.33 40.33 -35.06
N ALA A 164 33.60 40.45 -34.67
CA ALA A 164 34.20 39.77 -33.53
C ALA A 164 34.55 40.78 -32.43
N GLU A 165 33.99 40.58 -31.24
CA GLU A 165 34.20 41.40 -30.05
C GLU A 165 34.68 40.50 -28.90
N LEU A 166 35.59 40.97 -28.04
CA LEU A 166 35.97 40.23 -26.83
C LEU A 166 34.77 40.14 -25.88
N TYR A 167 34.46 38.93 -25.43
CA TYR A 167 33.36 38.65 -24.50
C TYR A 167 33.90 38.43 -23.09
N ASP A 168 33.38 39.18 -22.12
CA ASP A 168 33.64 38.95 -20.70
C ASP A 168 32.43 38.23 -20.06
N PRO A 169 32.55 36.92 -19.76
CA PRO A 169 31.47 36.14 -19.16
C PRO A 169 31.07 36.60 -17.74
N PHE A 170 31.87 37.43 -17.08
CA PHE A 170 31.59 37.93 -15.72
C PHE A 170 31.04 39.36 -15.69
N GLY A 171 31.06 40.06 -16.83
CA GLY A 171 30.67 41.47 -16.91
C GLY A 171 29.17 41.73 -17.06
N GLU A 172 28.46 40.88 -17.80
CA GLU A 172 27.03 41.11 -18.18
C GLU A 172 26.03 40.25 -17.40
N GLN A 173 26.47 39.17 -16.75
CA GLN A 173 25.60 38.20 -16.08
C GLN A 173 25.94 38.18 -14.58
N GLY A 174 25.01 38.67 -13.75
CA GLY A 174 25.17 38.84 -12.30
C GLY A 174 25.43 37.54 -11.52
N GLY A 175 26.66 37.03 -11.58
CA GLY A 175 27.17 35.90 -10.78
C GLY A 175 27.01 34.51 -11.39
N GLN A 176 26.01 34.29 -12.26
CA GLN A 176 25.66 32.98 -12.85
C GLN A 176 26.40 32.65 -14.15
N SER A 177 27.73 32.74 -14.17
CA SER A 177 28.55 32.56 -15.37
C SER A 177 28.93 31.10 -15.67
N TYR A 178 28.62 30.15 -14.77
CA TYR A 178 29.03 28.75 -14.87
C TYR A 178 27.85 27.82 -15.18
N LEU A 179 28.14 26.70 -15.83
CA LEU A 179 27.14 25.64 -16.06
C LEU A 179 27.03 24.75 -14.83
N ALA A 180 25.82 24.63 -14.27
CA ALA A 180 25.46 23.64 -13.27
C ALA A 180 25.13 22.29 -13.93
N ALA A 181 24.33 22.31 -15.00
CA ALA A 181 23.98 21.12 -15.77
C ALA A 181 23.82 21.47 -17.27
N MET A 182 23.98 20.46 -18.12
CA MET A 182 23.83 20.61 -19.57
C MET A 182 23.32 19.31 -20.21
N ASP A 183 22.33 19.44 -21.08
CA ASP A 183 21.79 18.33 -21.87
C ASP A 183 22.36 18.37 -23.29
N VAL A 184 22.98 17.28 -23.72
CA VAL A 184 23.66 17.17 -25.02
C VAL A 184 23.10 16.00 -25.81
N GLU A 185 22.61 16.28 -27.01
CA GLU A 185 22.21 15.27 -27.98
C GLU A 185 23.44 14.74 -28.73
N ILE A 186 23.61 13.42 -28.81
CA ILE A 186 24.76 12.76 -29.42
C ILE A 186 24.30 11.81 -30.54
N GLY A 187 25.05 11.80 -31.64
CA GLY A 187 24.84 10.90 -32.77
C GLY A 187 26.14 10.65 -33.54
N PHE A 188 26.11 9.76 -34.52
CA PHE A 188 27.25 9.56 -35.43
C PHE A 188 27.31 10.67 -36.50
N ALA A 189 28.45 11.36 -36.62
CA ALA A 189 28.65 12.40 -37.65
C ALA A 189 29.04 11.82 -39.02
N ALA A 190 29.64 10.63 -39.04
CA ALA A 190 30.15 9.95 -40.23
C ALA A 190 29.43 8.61 -40.47
N ARG A 191 29.54 8.07 -41.70
CA ARG A 191 28.97 6.75 -42.06
C ARG A 191 29.52 5.57 -41.23
N LYS A 192 30.67 5.76 -40.56
CA LYS A 192 31.31 4.74 -39.74
C LYS A 192 30.60 4.66 -38.39
N THR A 193 29.77 3.65 -38.21
CA THR A 193 29.00 3.40 -36.99
C THR A 193 29.61 2.26 -36.16
N THR A 194 29.14 2.09 -34.93
CA THR A 194 29.56 1.00 -34.04
C THR A 194 28.36 0.52 -33.23
N GLU A 195 28.25 -0.78 -33.04
CA GLU A 195 27.17 -1.37 -32.23
C GLU A 195 27.48 -1.42 -30.73
N THR A 196 28.73 -1.15 -30.35
CA THR A 196 29.14 -1.14 -28.94
C THR A 196 28.52 0.05 -28.21
N PRO A 197 27.91 -0.16 -27.03
CA PRO A 197 27.31 0.93 -26.28
C PRO A 197 28.38 1.84 -25.67
N TYR A 198 28.15 3.15 -25.73
CA TYR A 198 29.03 4.14 -25.12
C TYR A 198 28.62 4.38 -23.67
N ASP A 199 29.57 4.26 -22.74
CA ASP A 199 29.34 4.55 -21.32
C ASP A 199 29.24 6.06 -21.10
N GLN A 200 28.10 6.52 -20.55
CA GLN A 200 27.82 7.93 -20.30
C GLN A 200 28.86 8.57 -19.37
N ASP A 201 29.33 7.86 -18.33
CA ASP A 201 30.28 8.39 -17.36
C ASP A 201 31.67 8.55 -18.01
N MET A 202 32.06 7.62 -18.89
CA MET A 202 33.32 7.73 -19.65
C MET A 202 33.25 8.84 -20.70
N LEU A 203 32.10 9.00 -21.37
CA LEU A 203 31.85 10.09 -22.31
C LEU A 203 31.92 11.45 -21.62
N GLU A 204 31.31 11.60 -20.44
CA GLU A 204 31.36 12.83 -19.65
C GLU A 204 32.79 13.19 -19.23
N ALA A 205 33.57 12.22 -18.73
CA ALA A 205 34.97 12.43 -18.37
C ALA A 205 35.81 12.86 -19.58
N TYR A 206 35.58 12.24 -20.75
CA TYR A 206 36.30 12.58 -21.98
C TYR A 206 35.85 13.93 -22.56
N PHE A 207 34.56 14.26 -22.46
CA PHE A 207 34.01 15.56 -22.86
C PHE A 207 34.60 16.69 -22.01
N ASN A 208 34.64 16.53 -20.68
CA ASN A 208 35.26 17.50 -19.77
C ASN A 208 36.76 17.68 -20.04
N LYS A 209 37.47 16.61 -20.42
CA LYS A 209 38.89 16.69 -20.78
C LYS A 209 39.13 17.47 -22.08
N LEU A 210 38.23 17.34 -23.06
CA LEU A 210 38.38 18.01 -24.36
C LEU A 210 37.89 19.45 -24.35
N PHE A 211 36.76 19.71 -23.67
CA PHE A 211 36.03 20.98 -23.75
C PHE A 211 36.00 21.76 -22.43
N GLY A 212 36.82 21.40 -21.46
CA GLY A 212 36.90 22.11 -20.18
C GLY A 212 37.22 23.60 -20.37
N ASN A 213 36.60 24.45 -19.56
CA ASN A 213 36.72 25.91 -19.59
C ASN A 213 36.20 26.58 -20.87
N GLN A 214 35.43 25.89 -21.71
CA GLN A 214 34.75 26.49 -22.86
C GLN A 214 33.35 27.00 -22.50
N VAL A 215 32.86 27.98 -23.26
CA VAL A 215 31.49 28.48 -23.12
C VAL A 215 30.56 27.67 -24.02
N PHE A 216 29.46 27.19 -23.43
CA PHE A 216 28.40 26.50 -24.17
C PHE A 216 27.06 27.23 -24.08
N ALA A 217 26.27 27.10 -25.14
CA ALA A 217 24.95 27.67 -25.25
C ALA A 217 23.97 26.69 -25.93
N PRO A 218 22.66 26.75 -25.62
CA PRO A 218 21.65 25.98 -26.32
C PRO A 218 21.69 26.16 -27.84
N GLY A 219 21.57 25.05 -28.57
CA GLY A 219 21.63 24.99 -30.02
C GLY A 219 23.03 24.81 -30.61
N GLN A 220 24.09 24.96 -29.81
CA GLN A 220 25.46 24.83 -30.29
C GLN A 220 25.77 23.42 -30.79
N GLN A 221 26.33 23.36 -31.99
CA GLN A 221 26.75 22.11 -32.64
C GLN A 221 28.27 21.98 -32.60
N LEU A 222 28.75 20.80 -32.25
CA LEU A 222 30.17 20.46 -32.24
C LEU A 222 30.37 18.99 -32.63
N VAL A 223 31.63 18.64 -32.90
CA VAL A 223 32.03 17.27 -33.21
C VAL A 223 33.17 16.86 -32.29
N MET A 224 33.17 15.60 -31.86
CA MET A 224 34.26 15.01 -31.10
C MET A 224 34.72 13.72 -31.77
N ASP A 225 36.03 13.45 -31.74
CA ASP A 225 36.56 12.14 -32.11
C ASP A 225 36.72 11.27 -30.86
N HIS A 226 36.05 10.12 -30.85
CA HIS A 226 36.21 9.09 -29.82
C HIS A 226 36.74 7.80 -30.47
N LYS A 227 38.03 7.51 -30.28
CA LYS A 227 38.71 6.30 -30.78
C LYS A 227 38.60 6.11 -32.31
N GLY A 228 38.64 7.19 -33.10
CA GLY A 228 38.60 7.15 -34.56
C GLY A 228 37.19 7.04 -35.15
N ILE A 229 36.18 7.45 -34.36
CA ILE A 229 34.77 7.58 -34.74
C ILE A 229 34.32 8.98 -34.35
N VAL A 230 33.85 9.73 -35.34
CA VAL A 230 33.42 11.11 -35.15
C VAL A 230 31.96 11.14 -34.70
N LEU A 231 31.74 11.67 -33.51
CA LEU A 231 30.42 11.87 -32.91
C LEU A 231 29.98 13.33 -33.12
N SER A 232 28.74 13.51 -33.54
CA SER A 232 28.06 14.79 -33.62
C SER A 232 27.38 15.07 -32.29
N LEU A 233 27.53 16.28 -31.78
CA LEU A 233 27.04 16.72 -30.49
C LEU A 233 26.26 18.02 -30.67
N LYS A 234 25.08 18.11 -30.07
CA LYS A 234 24.24 19.31 -30.08
C LYS A 234 23.74 19.62 -28.68
N VAL A 235 24.08 20.80 -28.16
CA VAL A 235 23.58 21.25 -26.84
C VAL A 235 22.09 21.57 -26.96
N LYS A 236 21.24 20.95 -26.14
CA LYS A 236 19.79 21.20 -26.12
C LYS A 236 19.41 22.26 -25.09
N THR A 237 19.87 22.09 -23.86
CA THR A 237 19.52 22.95 -22.73
C THR A 237 20.75 23.16 -21.85
N VAL A 238 20.74 24.28 -21.12
CA VAL A 238 21.75 24.58 -20.11
C VAL A 238 21.07 25.03 -18.82
N GLN A 239 21.69 24.73 -17.70
CA GLN A 239 21.31 25.23 -16.38
C GLN A 239 22.51 26.03 -15.83
N LEU A 240 22.29 27.31 -15.54
CA LEU A 240 23.33 28.18 -15.01
C LEU A 240 23.42 28.06 -13.48
N GLY A 241 24.62 28.22 -12.93
CA GLY A 241 24.89 28.13 -11.50
C GLY A 241 26.08 28.98 -11.05
N ASN A 242 26.21 29.12 -9.73
CA ASN A 242 27.29 29.86 -9.08
C ASN A 242 28.32 28.87 -8.50
N LEU A 243 29.61 29.12 -8.67
CA LEU A 243 30.71 28.26 -8.21
C LEU A 243 30.90 28.24 -6.66
N GLY A 244 29.98 28.81 -5.89
CA GLY A 244 30.08 28.99 -4.43
C GLY A 244 29.27 28.03 -3.57
N MET A 245 28.54 27.07 -4.14
CA MET A 245 27.72 26.12 -3.38
C MET A 245 28.38 24.73 -3.39
N GLU A 246 28.91 24.29 -2.24
CA GLU A 246 29.57 22.98 -2.04
C GLU A 246 28.65 21.75 -2.21
N LYS A 247 27.35 21.95 -2.47
CA LYS A 247 26.44 20.89 -2.88
C LYS A 247 25.63 21.35 -4.08
N PRO A 248 25.60 20.59 -5.19
CA PRO A 248 24.61 20.80 -6.23
C PRO A 248 23.25 20.40 -5.66
N THR A 249 22.53 21.34 -5.05
CA THR A 249 21.09 21.17 -4.85
C THR A 249 20.46 21.09 -6.23
N ALA A 250 19.84 19.96 -6.54
CA ALA A 250 19.24 19.65 -7.84
C ALA A 250 18.07 20.57 -8.26
N SER A 251 17.88 21.74 -7.64
CA SER A 251 16.65 22.51 -7.68
C SER A 251 16.79 24.04 -7.71
N SER A 252 17.98 24.63 -7.92
CA SER A 252 18.13 26.10 -7.84
C SER A 252 18.39 26.85 -9.17
N GLY A 253 18.49 26.17 -10.31
CA GLY A 253 18.58 26.82 -11.63
C GLY A 253 17.43 26.40 -12.53
N GLN A 254 16.75 27.33 -13.20
CA GLN A 254 15.83 26.95 -14.28
C GLN A 254 16.61 26.33 -15.44
N VAL A 255 16.08 25.26 -16.04
CA VAL A 255 16.61 24.70 -17.29
C VAL A 255 16.20 25.65 -18.42
N VAL A 256 17.18 26.20 -19.14
CA VAL A 256 16.96 27.21 -20.17
C VAL A 256 17.40 26.67 -21.54
N SER A 257 16.55 26.85 -22.55
CA SER A 257 16.82 26.50 -23.96
C SER A 257 17.10 27.72 -24.84
N ASN A 258 17.10 28.93 -24.25
CA ASN A 258 17.37 30.17 -24.96
C ASN A 258 18.86 30.24 -25.39
N PRO A 259 19.19 30.51 -26.67
CA PRO A 259 20.57 30.67 -27.16
C PRO A 259 21.40 31.76 -26.46
N GLN A 260 20.76 32.70 -25.76
CA GLN A 260 21.44 33.72 -24.96
C GLN A 260 21.85 33.24 -23.56
N ALA A 261 21.32 32.12 -23.08
CA ALA A 261 21.79 31.49 -21.86
C ALA A 261 23.12 30.78 -22.16
N ARG A 262 24.21 31.28 -21.60
CA ARG A 262 25.57 30.78 -21.87
C ARG A 262 26.29 30.62 -20.55
N GLY A 263 27.06 29.56 -20.41
CA GLY A 263 27.86 29.32 -19.21
C GLY A 263 29.17 28.64 -19.54
N ILE A 264 30.14 28.79 -18.65
CA ILE A 264 31.44 28.11 -18.73
C ILE A 264 31.31 26.68 -18.21
N LEU A 265 31.80 25.71 -18.99
CA LEU A 265 31.90 24.31 -18.57
C LEU A 265 32.97 24.14 -17.50
N THR A 266 32.59 23.54 -16.37
CA THR A 266 33.49 23.19 -15.28
C THR A 266 33.48 21.68 -15.04
N THR A 267 34.46 21.17 -14.29
CA THR A 267 34.50 19.75 -13.91
C THR A 267 33.35 19.32 -12.99
N GLN A 268 32.62 20.28 -12.41
CA GLN A 268 31.45 20.04 -11.57
C GLN A 268 30.13 20.11 -12.35
N THR A 269 30.16 20.51 -13.63
CA THR A 269 28.98 20.57 -14.48
C THR A 269 28.45 19.17 -14.74
N ASN A 270 27.17 18.96 -14.47
CA ASN A 270 26.50 17.68 -14.66
C ASN A 270 26.03 17.53 -16.12
N ILE A 271 26.66 16.63 -16.90
CA ILE A 271 26.33 16.47 -18.33
C ILE A 271 25.44 15.25 -18.55
N THR A 272 24.30 15.45 -19.21
CA THR A 272 23.38 14.36 -19.60
C THR A 272 23.40 14.19 -21.11
N PHE A 273 23.67 12.97 -21.59
CA PHE A 273 23.70 12.67 -23.02
C PHE A 273 22.39 12.01 -23.47
N TYR A 274 21.82 12.51 -24.55
CA TYR A 274 20.61 12.00 -25.19
C TYR A 274 20.97 11.46 -26.57
N LYS A 275 20.44 10.31 -26.96
CA LYS A 275 20.59 9.85 -28.35
C LYS A 275 19.84 10.77 -29.30
N ASP A 276 20.46 11.09 -30.43
CA ASP A 276 19.75 11.68 -31.57
C ASP A 276 18.74 10.65 -32.11
N ALA A 277 17.48 11.05 -32.25
CA ALA A 277 16.40 10.17 -32.74
C ALA A 277 16.69 9.57 -34.12
N SER A 278 17.53 10.23 -34.93
CA SER A 278 17.93 9.77 -36.25
C SER A 278 19.15 8.82 -36.24
N SER A 279 19.82 8.65 -35.09
CA SER A 279 21.09 7.94 -34.98
C SER A 279 20.94 6.60 -34.24
N PRO A 280 21.56 5.50 -34.72
CA PRO A 280 21.51 4.19 -34.06
C PRO A 280 22.47 4.06 -32.87
N ILE A 281 22.95 5.17 -32.30
CA ILE A 281 23.91 5.15 -31.19
C ILE A 281 23.26 4.56 -29.93
N LYS A 282 23.96 3.63 -29.28
CA LYS A 282 23.55 3.05 -28.00
C LYS A 282 24.36 3.70 -26.88
N ILE A 283 23.67 4.27 -25.89
CA ILE A 283 24.29 4.88 -24.72
C ILE A 283 23.95 4.01 -23.52
N LYS A 284 24.96 3.64 -22.74
CA LYS A 284 24.74 2.94 -21.47
C LYS A 284 24.44 3.98 -20.39
N ALA A 285 23.34 3.78 -19.67
CA ALA A 285 22.90 4.68 -18.61
C ALA A 285 23.96 4.85 -17.51
N SER A 286 24.10 6.07 -17.01
CA SER A 286 24.99 6.38 -15.88
C SER A 286 24.61 5.58 -14.63
N ALA A 287 25.62 5.18 -13.85
CA ALA A 287 25.40 4.53 -12.56
C ALA A 287 25.01 5.52 -11.45
N LYS A 288 25.20 6.83 -11.68
CA LYS A 288 24.99 7.88 -10.66
C LYS A 288 23.73 8.70 -10.86
N LYS A 289 23.17 8.72 -12.08
CA LYS A 289 22.06 9.60 -12.46
C LYS A 289 20.80 8.77 -12.75
N PRO A 290 19.60 9.22 -12.32
CA PRO A 290 18.36 8.58 -12.75
C PRO A 290 18.21 8.66 -14.27
N PRO A 291 17.52 7.69 -14.90
CA PRO A 291 17.27 7.74 -16.35
C PRO A 291 16.54 9.05 -16.70
N ALA A 292 16.89 9.64 -17.85
CA ALA A 292 16.36 10.94 -18.27
C ALA A 292 14.83 10.97 -18.44
N ASN A 293 14.20 9.81 -18.61
CA ASN A 293 12.76 9.63 -18.53
C ASN A 293 12.38 9.18 -17.11
N SER A 294 12.54 10.05 -16.12
CA SER A 294 12.13 9.73 -14.75
C SER A 294 10.62 9.51 -14.73
N ILE A 295 10.22 8.26 -14.50
CA ILE A 295 8.83 7.79 -14.54
C ILE A 295 7.96 8.47 -13.44
N ILE A 296 8.59 9.07 -12.42
CA ILE A 296 7.94 9.72 -11.29
C ILE A 296 8.33 11.20 -11.23
N ALA A 297 7.34 12.08 -11.07
CA ALA A 297 7.58 13.50 -10.83
C ALA A 297 8.23 13.71 -9.44
N PRO A 298 9.31 14.51 -9.31
CA PRO A 298 10.09 14.62 -8.08
C PRO A 298 9.37 15.30 -6.90
N ASP A 299 8.20 15.91 -7.09
CA ASP A 299 7.48 16.71 -6.08
C ASP A 299 6.19 16.04 -5.55
N PHE A 300 6.20 14.72 -5.37
CA PHE A 300 4.99 13.96 -5.02
C PHE A 300 4.71 13.90 -3.50
N LYS A 301 3.52 14.33 -3.07
CA LYS A 301 3.02 14.16 -1.69
C LYS A 301 1.87 13.14 -1.63
N PHE A 302 1.92 12.25 -0.65
CA PHE A 302 0.97 11.14 -0.48
C PHE A 302 -0.46 11.61 -0.15
N GLU A 303 -0.57 12.74 0.56
CA GLU A 303 -1.84 13.35 0.99
C GLU A 303 -2.73 13.80 -0.19
N ASP A 304 -2.12 14.18 -1.32
CA ASP A 304 -2.83 14.71 -2.50
C ASP A 304 -3.59 13.62 -3.28
N MET A 305 -3.33 12.33 -3.03
CA MET A 305 -3.94 11.22 -3.76
C MET A 305 -5.36 10.89 -3.31
N GLY A 306 -5.82 11.45 -2.18
CA GLY A 306 -7.11 11.12 -1.58
C GLY A 306 -7.21 9.66 -1.12
N ILE A 307 -6.10 9.07 -0.69
CA ILE A 307 -6.04 7.76 -0.02
C ILE A 307 -5.76 8.04 1.47
N GLY A 308 -6.66 7.60 2.36
CA GLY A 308 -6.49 7.76 3.81
C GLY A 308 -6.21 6.43 4.49
N GLY A 309 -5.35 6.44 5.52
CA GLY A 309 -5.14 5.31 6.42
C GLY A 309 -4.41 4.09 5.85
N LEU A 310 -3.75 4.19 4.68
CA LEU A 310 -3.06 3.08 4.01
C LEU A 310 -1.60 3.40 3.65
N ASP A 311 -0.98 4.33 4.39
CA ASP A 311 0.37 4.81 4.10
C ASP A 311 1.44 3.73 4.27
N ALA A 312 1.26 2.84 5.26
CA ALA A 312 2.20 1.75 5.54
C ALA A 312 2.18 0.70 4.42
N GLU A 313 0.98 0.30 3.99
CA GLU A 313 0.72 -0.60 2.88
C GLU A 313 1.28 0.01 1.59
N PHE A 314 0.93 1.26 1.28
CA PHE A 314 1.40 1.94 0.09
C PHE A 314 2.93 2.08 0.07
N GLY A 315 3.55 2.47 1.19
CA GLY A 315 5.00 2.53 1.34
C GLY A 315 5.68 1.18 1.14
N ALA A 316 5.03 0.09 1.55
CA ALA A 316 5.50 -1.26 1.29
C ALA A 316 5.39 -1.66 -0.20
N ILE A 317 4.30 -1.30 -0.90
CA ILE A 317 4.19 -1.48 -2.36
C ILE A 317 5.32 -0.72 -3.05
N PHE A 318 5.49 0.55 -2.69
CA PHE A 318 6.47 1.45 -3.30
C PHE A 318 7.89 0.91 -3.18
N ARG A 319 8.28 0.50 -1.97
CA ARG A 319 9.59 -0.07 -1.71
C ARG A 319 9.81 -1.41 -2.43
N ARG A 320 8.80 -2.29 -2.48
CA ARG A 320 8.95 -3.65 -3.04
C ARG A 320 8.84 -3.68 -4.57
N ALA A 321 7.85 -3.00 -5.14
CA ALA A 321 7.57 -3.07 -6.57
C ALA A 321 8.27 -1.95 -7.36
N PHE A 322 8.25 -0.72 -6.84
CA PHE A 322 8.61 0.46 -7.63
C PHE A 322 10.05 0.95 -7.41
N ALA A 323 10.69 0.63 -6.27
CA ALA A 323 12.08 1.04 -6.00
C ALA A 323 13.05 0.66 -7.13
N SER A 324 12.97 -0.57 -7.63
CA SER A 324 13.84 -1.05 -8.72
C SER A 324 13.73 -0.23 -10.01
N ARG A 325 12.59 0.45 -10.22
CA ARG A 325 12.31 1.27 -11.41
C ARG A 325 12.76 2.73 -11.27
N ILE A 326 12.91 3.19 -10.03
CA ILE A 326 13.26 4.58 -9.70
C ILE A 326 14.77 4.74 -9.63
N PHE A 327 15.47 3.73 -9.11
CA PHE A 327 16.92 3.75 -9.03
C PHE A 327 17.56 3.66 -10.43
N PRO A 328 18.77 4.23 -10.62
CA PRO A 328 19.49 4.19 -11.89
C PRO A 328 19.65 2.76 -12.43
N GLN A 329 19.29 2.53 -13.70
CA GLN A 329 19.35 1.22 -14.34
C GLN A 329 20.75 0.60 -14.26
N GLY A 330 21.82 1.40 -14.38
CA GLY A 330 23.19 0.93 -14.25
C GLY A 330 23.56 0.37 -12.88
N LEU A 331 22.81 0.72 -11.81
CA LEU A 331 22.97 0.09 -10.49
C LEU A 331 22.19 -1.23 -10.41
N ILE A 332 20.98 -1.28 -10.97
CA ILE A 332 20.13 -2.48 -10.99
C ILE A 332 20.79 -3.61 -11.81
N GLU A 333 21.38 -3.28 -12.96
CA GLU A 333 22.17 -4.22 -13.76
C GLU A 333 23.33 -4.82 -12.96
N LYS A 334 24.03 -4.00 -12.16
CA LYS A 334 25.13 -4.47 -11.29
C LYS A 334 24.65 -5.36 -10.16
N LEU A 335 23.44 -5.10 -9.64
CA LEU A 335 22.81 -5.94 -8.63
C LEU A 335 22.27 -7.25 -9.22
N GLY A 336 22.02 -7.32 -10.54
CA GLY A 336 21.49 -8.50 -11.20
C GLY A 336 20.05 -8.84 -10.81
N ILE A 337 19.30 -7.84 -10.33
CA ILE A 337 17.92 -8.02 -9.84
C ILE A 337 16.94 -7.78 -10.99
N GLN A 338 15.97 -8.67 -11.14
CA GLN A 338 14.87 -8.48 -12.08
C GLN A 338 13.80 -7.56 -11.50
N HIS A 339 13.16 -6.76 -12.37
CA HIS A 339 12.04 -5.93 -11.94
C HIS A 339 10.81 -6.77 -11.59
N VAL A 340 10.08 -6.33 -10.57
CA VAL A 340 8.78 -6.92 -10.22
C VAL A 340 7.80 -6.69 -11.36
N LYS A 341 7.12 -7.78 -11.78
CA LYS A 341 6.14 -7.77 -12.88
C LYS A 341 4.70 -7.67 -12.41
N GLY A 342 4.42 -8.05 -11.16
CA GLY A 342 3.04 -8.21 -10.70
C GLY A 342 2.82 -7.90 -9.23
N ILE A 343 1.72 -7.20 -8.96
CA ILE A 343 1.21 -6.86 -7.62
C ILE A 343 -0.21 -7.42 -7.52
N LEU A 344 -0.52 -8.12 -6.43
CA LEU A 344 -1.87 -8.57 -6.10
C LEU A 344 -2.36 -7.84 -4.86
N LEU A 345 -3.47 -7.10 -5.00
CA LEU A 345 -4.18 -6.46 -3.91
C LEU A 345 -5.39 -7.31 -3.53
N PHE A 346 -5.45 -7.79 -2.30
CA PHE A 346 -6.57 -8.59 -1.80
C PHE A 346 -7.10 -8.07 -0.47
N GLY A 347 -8.34 -8.36 -0.13
CA GLY A 347 -8.95 -7.91 1.12
C GLY A 347 -10.47 -7.85 1.04
N PRO A 348 -11.17 -7.55 2.15
CA PRO A 348 -12.63 -7.45 2.16
C PRO A 348 -13.15 -6.39 1.16
N PRO A 349 -14.39 -6.53 0.67
CA PRO A 349 -14.97 -5.55 -0.25
C PRO A 349 -15.08 -4.17 0.42
N GLY A 350 -15.04 -3.11 -0.38
CA GLY A 350 -15.22 -1.74 0.11
C GLY A 350 -14.00 -1.07 0.74
N THR A 351 -12.83 -1.74 0.82
CA THR A 351 -11.58 -1.17 1.39
C THR A 351 -10.77 -0.28 0.44
N GLY A 352 -11.28 0.01 -0.76
CA GLY A 352 -10.61 0.95 -1.68
C GLY A 352 -9.51 0.35 -2.56
N LYS A 353 -9.46 -0.98 -2.73
CA LYS A 353 -8.49 -1.67 -3.62
C LYS A 353 -8.45 -1.08 -5.04
N THR A 354 -9.61 -0.89 -5.66
CA THR A 354 -9.76 -0.27 -6.99
C THR A 354 -9.29 1.18 -7.03
N LEU A 355 -9.49 1.93 -5.94
CA LEU A 355 -9.02 3.30 -5.84
C LEU A 355 -7.49 3.34 -5.78
N ILE A 356 -6.87 2.51 -4.93
CA ILE A 356 -5.41 2.42 -4.83
C ILE A 356 -4.78 2.05 -6.16
N ALA A 357 -5.29 1.02 -6.85
CA ALA A 357 -4.73 0.61 -8.14
C ALA A 357 -4.80 1.73 -9.20
N ARG A 358 -5.93 2.45 -9.27
CA ARG A 358 -6.09 3.58 -10.19
C ARG A 358 -5.15 4.73 -9.85
N GLN A 359 -4.97 5.03 -8.56
CA GLN A 359 -4.09 6.10 -8.11
C GLN A 359 -2.61 5.75 -8.31
N ILE A 360 -2.22 4.50 -8.09
CA ILE A 360 -0.92 3.97 -8.49
C ILE A 360 -0.74 4.21 -10.00
N GLY A 361 -1.70 3.78 -10.83
CA GLY A 361 -1.63 3.99 -12.28
C GLY A 361 -1.47 5.46 -12.70
N LYS A 362 -2.15 6.40 -12.02
CA LYS A 362 -2.02 7.85 -12.28
C LYS A 362 -0.69 8.44 -11.82
N MET A 363 -0.09 7.90 -10.76
CA MET A 363 1.19 8.39 -10.21
C MET A 363 2.35 8.20 -11.21
N PHE A 364 2.32 7.12 -11.98
CA PHE A 364 3.29 6.86 -13.04
C PHE A 364 2.87 7.69 -14.27
N ASN A 365 3.35 8.93 -14.36
CA ASN A 365 3.00 9.95 -15.36
C ASN A 365 3.51 9.62 -16.79
N SER A 366 3.65 8.34 -17.13
CA SER A 366 4.16 7.87 -18.42
C SER A 366 3.04 7.59 -19.41
N ARG A 367 1.98 6.85 -19.03
CA ARG A 367 0.84 6.49 -19.89
C ARG A 367 -0.44 6.19 -19.10
N GLU A 368 -1.59 6.30 -19.77
CA GLU A 368 -2.86 5.89 -19.18
C GLU A 368 -2.88 4.39 -18.86
N PRO A 369 -3.27 3.99 -17.63
CA PRO A 369 -3.34 2.59 -17.25
C PRO A 369 -4.50 1.89 -17.98
N LYS A 370 -4.23 0.69 -18.52
CA LYS A 370 -5.28 -0.16 -19.11
C LYS A 370 -6.03 -0.86 -17.97
N VAL A 371 -7.27 -0.44 -17.72
CA VAL A 371 -8.13 -1.04 -16.68
C VAL A 371 -9.15 -1.96 -17.32
N ILE A 372 -9.24 -3.18 -16.82
CA ILE A 372 -10.09 -4.24 -17.36
C ILE A 372 -10.76 -4.95 -16.21
N ASN A 373 -12.05 -5.23 -16.35
CA ASN A 373 -12.74 -6.06 -15.37
C ASN A 373 -12.60 -7.55 -15.73
N GLY A 374 -12.36 -8.41 -14.76
CA GLY A 374 -12.19 -9.85 -14.96
C GLY A 374 -13.27 -10.47 -15.86
N PRO A 375 -14.57 -10.28 -15.57
CA PRO A 375 -15.64 -10.80 -16.41
C PRO A 375 -15.62 -10.31 -17.87
N GLU A 376 -15.11 -9.11 -18.16
CA GLU A 376 -15.05 -8.56 -19.53
C GLU A 376 -14.07 -9.33 -20.43
N VAL A 377 -13.11 -10.05 -19.83
CA VAL A 377 -12.15 -10.89 -20.55
C VAL A 377 -12.81 -12.17 -21.07
N LEU A 378 -13.87 -12.64 -20.40
CA LEU A 378 -14.47 -13.95 -20.64
C LEU A 378 -15.54 -13.86 -21.75
N ASN A 379 -15.23 -14.42 -22.91
CA ASN A 379 -16.18 -14.64 -24.00
C ASN A 379 -16.61 -16.10 -24.11
N LYS A 380 -17.86 -16.32 -24.54
CA LYS A 380 -18.42 -17.68 -24.76
C LYS A 380 -17.77 -18.42 -25.93
N PHE A 381 -17.17 -17.68 -26.86
CA PHE A 381 -16.48 -18.24 -28.02
C PHE A 381 -15.06 -18.66 -27.64
N VAL A 382 -14.76 -19.96 -27.80
CA VAL A 382 -13.44 -20.53 -27.53
C VAL A 382 -12.37 -19.80 -28.35
N GLY A 383 -11.28 -19.39 -27.70
CA GLY A 383 -10.16 -18.66 -28.32
C GLY A 383 -10.27 -17.13 -28.27
N GLN A 384 -11.47 -16.54 -28.26
CA GLN A 384 -11.61 -15.08 -28.20
C GLN A 384 -11.10 -14.48 -26.87
N SER A 385 -11.35 -15.17 -25.75
CA SER A 385 -10.85 -14.73 -24.44
C SER A 385 -9.31 -14.72 -24.40
N GLU A 386 -8.64 -15.65 -25.09
CA GLU A 386 -7.17 -15.70 -25.18
C GLU A 386 -6.64 -14.60 -26.10
N GLU A 387 -7.30 -14.36 -27.23
CA GLU A 387 -6.95 -13.29 -28.16
C GLU A 387 -7.07 -11.92 -27.49
N ASN A 388 -8.13 -11.69 -26.71
CA ASN A 388 -8.28 -10.49 -25.90
C ASN A 388 -7.08 -10.29 -24.99
N ILE A 389 -6.65 -11.32 -24.23
CA ILE A 389 -5.44 -11.23 -23.42
C ILE A 389 -4.20 -10.91 -24.27
N ARG A 390 -4.00 -11.55 -25.42
CA ARG A 390 -2.83 -11.25 -26.28
C ARG A 390 -2.83 -9.81 -26.77
N ASN A 391 -3.98 -9.27 -27.16
CA ASN A 391 -4.12 -7.91 -27.65
C ASN A 391 -3.80 -6.87 -26.56
N LEU A 392 -4.07 -7.18 -25.28
CA LEU A 392 -3.73 -6.29 -24.17
C LEU A 392 -2.21 -6.09 -24.01
N PHE A 393 -1.44 -7.17 -24.16
CA PHE A 393 0.02 -7.16 -24.06
C PHE A 393 0.73 -6.79 -25.37
N ALA A 394 0.05 -6.83 -26.52
CA ALA A 394 0.65 -6.60 -27.83
C ALA A 394 1.34 -5.22 -27.97
N ASP A 395 0.73 -4.16 -27.43
CA ASP A 395 1.31 -2.82 -27.48
C ASP A 395 2.61 -2.73 -26.67
N ALA A 396 2.63 -3.35 -25.49
CA ALA A 396 3.80 -3.39 -24.62
C ALA A 396 4.93 -4.23 -25.24
N GLU A 397 4.59 -5.36 -25.88
CA GLU A 397 5.52 -6.22 -26.60
C GLU A 397 6.16 -5.52 -27.79
N LYS A 398 5.36 -4.82 -28.59
CA LYS A 398 5.84 -4.09 -29.76
C LYS A 398 6.82 -3.00 -29.35
N GLU A 399 6.48 -2.21 -28.33
CA GLU A 399 7.35 -1.15 -27.85
C GLU A 399 8.63 -1.69 -27.20
N TYR A 400 8.55 -2.78 -26.44
CA TYR A 400 9.73 -3.44 -25.89
C TYR A 400 10.68 -3.93 -26.99
N LYS A 401 10.14 -4.47 -28.09
CA LYS A 401 10.93 -4.90 -29.25
C LYS A 401 11.60 -3.74 -30.00
N GLU A 402 10.94 -2.58 -30.05
CA GLU A 402 11.46 -1.39 -30.74
C GLU A 402 12.47 -0.59 -29.90
N ARG A 403 12.26 -0.49 -28.57
CA ARG A 403 13.01 0.41 -27.68
C ARG A 403 13.82 -0.30 -26.59
N GLY A 404 13.63 -1.60 -26.38
CA GLY A 404 14.34 -2.36 -25.36
C GLY A 404 14.11 -1.80 -23.94
N ASP A 405 15.20 -1.66 -23.18
CA ASP A 405 15.18 -1.18 -21.79
C ASP A 405 14.84 0.32 -21.63
N GLU A 406 14.77 1.06 -22.75
CA GLU A 406 14.29 2.45 -22.79
C GLU A 406 12.77 2.55 -23.02
N SER A 407 12.07 1.42 -23.10
CA SER A 407 10.62 1.40 -23.25
C SER A 407 9.91 1.98 -22.02
N GLU A 408 8.79 2.65 -22.26
CA GLU A 408 7.95 3.19 -21.19
C GLU A 408 7.24 2.05 -20.45
N LEU A 409 6.91 2.30 -19.19
CA LEU A 409 6.20 1.35 -18.35
C LEU A 409 4.73 1.25 -18.75
N HIS A 410 4.27 0.04 -19.04
CA HIS A 410 2.86 -0.28 -19.28
C HIS A 410 2.24 -0.87 -18.02
N ILE A 411 1.21 -0.20 -17.50
CA ILE A 411 0.46 -0.64 -16.32
C ILE A 411 -0.87 -1.24 -16.77
N ILE A 412 -1.10 -2.51 -16.41
CA ILE A 412 -2.35 -3.22 -16.70
C ILE A 412 -3.02 -3.56 -15.36
N ILE A 413 -4.25 -3.10 -15.18
CA ILE A 413 -5.03 -3.27 -13.96
C ILE A 413 -6.17 -4.24 -14.26
N PHE A 414 -6.20 -5.37 -13.55
CA PHE A 414 -7.31 -6.32 -13.55
C PHE A 414 -8.12 -6.19 -12.26
N ASP A 415 -9.36 -5.76 -12.39
CA ASP A 415 -10.35 -5.87 -11.30
C ASP A 415 -11.00 -7.25 -11.30
N GLU A 416 -11.41 -7.74 -10.13
CA GLU A 416 -12.03 -9.07 -9.96
C GLU A 416 -11.25 -10.20 -10.63
N LEU A 417 -9.93 -10.27 -10.39
CA LEU A 417 -9.04 -11.25 -11.02
C LEU A 417 -9.48 -12.71 -10.75
N ASP A 418 -10.13 -12.96 -9.61
CA ASP A 418 -10.70 -14.26 -9.22
C ASP A 418 -11.88 -14.71 -10.12
N ALA A 419 -12.48 -13.82 -10.90
CA ALA A 419 -13.47 -14.22 -11.90
C ALA A 419 -12.85 -15.03 -13.04
N VAL A 420 -11.63 -14.66 -13.44
CA VAL A 420 -10.90 -15.22 -14.60
C VAL A 420 -9.89 -16.28 -14.17
N CYS A 421 -9.19 -16.04 -13.06
CA CYS A 421 -8.04 -16.80 -12.64
C CYS A 421 -8.33 -17.80 -11.52
N LYS A 422 -9.40 -18.58 -11.66
CA LYS A 422 -9.79 -19.60 -10.68
C LYS A 422 -8.78 -20.75 -10.65
N GLN A 423 -8.71 -21.46 -9.52
CA GLN A 423 -7.95 -22.71 -9.42
C GLN A 423 -8.36 -23.69 -10.54
N ARG A 424 -7.37 -24.16 -11.30
CA ARG A 424 -7.59 -25.13 -12.38
C ARG A 424 -8.25 -26.39 -11.85
N GLY A 425 -9.22 -26.92 -12.59
CA GLY A 425 -9.91 -28.16 -12.24
C GLY A 425 -10.94 -28.03 -11.10
N SER A 426 -11.14 -26.84 -10.52
CA SER A 426 -12.20 -26.60 -9.50
C SER A 426 -13.59 -26.42 -10.11
N GLY A 427 -13.69 -26.33 -11.45
CA GLY A 427 -14.96 -26.23 -12.16
C GLY A 427 -15.65 -27.59 -12.26
N GLY A 428 -16.72 -27.79 -11.48
CA GLY A 428 -17.57 -28.97 -11.60
C GLY A 428 -18.14 -29.12 -13.02
N GLY A 429 -17.67 -30.13 -13.75
CA GLY A 429 -18.38 -30.85 -14.82
C GLY A 429 -19.01 -30.11 -16.01
N GLY A 430 -18.97 -28.77 -16.11
CA GLY A 430 -19.79 -28.04 -17.11
C GLY A 430 -19.26 -26.70 -17.61
N GLY A 431 -18.08 -26.23 -17.17
CA GLY A 431 -17.42 -25.06 -17.75
C GLY A 431 -16.58 -25.45 -18.97
N THR A 432 -16.65 -24.69 -20.05
CA THR A 432 -15.97 -24.93 -21.35
C THR A 432 -14.43 -24.92 -21.32
N GLY A 433 -13.79 -25.02 -20.15
CA GLY A 433 -12.32 -24.94 -19.98
C GLY A 433 -11.72 -23.57 -20.33
N VAL A 434 -12.55 -22.58 -20.69
CA VAL A 434 -12.12 -21.24 -21.13
C VAL A 434 -11.38 -20.51 -20.02
N GLY A 435 -11.77 -20.69 -18.75
CA GLY A 435 -11.03 -20.10 -17.62
C GLY A 435 -9.59 -20.61 -17.54
N ASP A 436 -9.40 -21.93 -17.61
CA ASP A 436 -8.08 -22.56 -17.55
C ASP A 436 -7.18 -22.11 -18.71
N SER A 437 -7.73 -21.96 -19.91
CA SER A 437 -6.99 -21.52 -21.08
C SER A 437 -6.54 -20.05 -20.99
N VAL A 438 -7.38 -19.19 -20.42
CA VAL A 438 -7.03 -17.79 -20.13
C VAL A 438 -5.93 -17.69 -19.08
N VAL A 439 -5.97 -18.48 -18.00
CA VAL A 439 -4.89 -18.52 -17.00
C VAL A 439 -3.58 -18.95 -17.65
N ASN A 440 -3.59 -19.99 -18.48
CA ASN A 440 -2.40 -20.42 -19.22
C ASN A 440 -1.84 -19.31 -20.12
N GLN A 441 -2.71 -18.58 -20.81
CA GLN A 441 -2.32 -17.48 -21.68
C GLN A 441 -1.70 -16.32 -20.88
N LEU A 442 -2.24 -15.98 -19.71
CA LEU A 442 -1.69 -14.95 -18.82
C LEU A 442 -0.32 -15.38 -18.28
N LEU A 443 -0.18 -16.64 -17.85
CA LEU A 443 1.12 -17.19 -17.42
C LEU A 443 2.16 -17.14 -18.53
N ALA A 444 1.79 -17.51 -19.75
CA ALA A 444 2.70 -17.47 -20.89
C ALA A 444 3.16 -16.04 -21.23
N LYS A 445 2.36 -15.01 -20.95
CA LYS A 445 2.73 -13.60 -21.14
C LYS A 445 3.63 -13.06 -20.03
N LEU A 446 3.50 -13.55 -18.79
CA LEU A 446 4.35 -13.14 -17.66
C LEU A 446 5.72 -13.86 -17.64
N ASP A 447 5.71 -15.16 -17.94
CA ASP A 447 6.89 -16.05 -17.85
C ASP A 447 7.49 -16.45 -19.20
N GLY A 448 6.91 -15.99 -20.30
CA GLY A 448 7.30 -16.38 -21.65
C GLY A 448 8.79 -16.15 -21.96
N VAL A 449 9.24 -16.78 -23.04
CA VAL A 449 10.64 -16.70 -23.53
C VAL A 449 11.06 -15.24 -23.79
N ASP A 450 10.11 -14.42 -24.26
CA ASP A 450 10.27 -12.97 -24.37
C ASP A 450 9.86 -12.31 -23.05
N GLN A 451 10.76 -12.27 -22.06
CA GLN A 451 10.48 -11.61 -20.78
C GLN A 451 10.32 -10.10 -20.98
N LEU A 452 9.10 -9.61 -20.78
CA LEU A 452 8.78 -8.19 -20.83
C LEU A 452 9.15 -7.53 -19.50
N ASN A 453 10.22 -6.73 -19.52
CA ASN A 453 10.63 -5.97 -18.36
C ASN A 453 9.87 -4.64 -18.24
N ASN A 454 9.09 -4.23 -19.22
CA ASN A 454 8.39 -2.94 -19.26
C ASN A 454 6.92 -3.00 -18.85
N ILE A 455 6.47 -4.11 -18.23
CA ILE A 455 5.07 -4.28 -17.79
C ILE A 455 4.97 -4.37 -16.27
N ILE A 456 3.88 -3.83 -15.72
CA ILE A 456 3.42 -4.10 -14.35
C ILE A 456 1.94 -4.49 -14.40
N LEU A 457 1.65 -5.68 -13.90
CA LEU A 457 0.30 -6.22 -13.74
C LEU A 457 -0.19 -5.97 -12.32
N ILE A 458 -1.31 -5.25 -12.15
CA ILE A 458 -1.95 -5.06 -10.84
C ILE A 458 -3.25 -5.84 -10.85
N GLY A 459 -3.29 -6.94 -10.10
CA GLY A 459 -4.49 -7.74 -9.88
C GLY A 459 -5.21 -7.32 -8.61
N MET A 460 -6.53 -7.27 -8.64
CA MET A 460 -7.36 -7.00 -7.46
C MET A 460 -8.35 -8.14 -7.26
N THR A 461 -8.52 -8.57 -6.02
CA THR A 461 -9.49 -9.61 -5.67
C THR A 461 -10.06 -9.43 -4.27
N ASN A 462 -11.25 -9.96 -4.02
CA ASN A 462 -11.77 -10.11 -2.67
C ASN A 462 -11.33 -11.44 -2.02
N ARG A 463 -10.89 -12.41 -2.82
CA ARG A 463 -10.69 -13.81 -2.44
C ARG A 463 -9.38 -14.35 -3.01
N MET A 464 -8.30 -14.19 -2.25
CA MET A 464 -6.99 -14.74 -2.63
C MET A 464 -7.01 -16.28 -2.73
N ASP A 465 -7.84 -16.95 -1.92
CA ASP A 465 -8.01 -18.40 -1.89
C ASP A 465 -8.54 -19.00 -3.20
N MET A 466 -9.26 -18.20 -3.99
CA MET A 466 -9.83 -18.64 -5.26
C MET A 466 -8.84 -18.56 -6.43
N ILE A 467 -7.73 -17.83 -6.26
CA ILE A 467 -6.75 -17.60 -7.33
C ILE A 467 -5.86 -18.83 -7.52
N ASP A 468 -5.48 -19.09 -8.77
CA ASP A 468 -4.53 -20.14 -9.12
C ASP A 468 -3.12 -19.88 -8.50
N ASP A 469 -2.64 -20.83 -7.71
CA ASP A 469 -1.33 -20.76 -7.02
C ASP A 469 -0.15 -20.56 -7.97
N ALA A 470 -0.27 -20.94 -9.24
CA ALA A 470 0.79 -20.71 -10.20
C ALA A 470 0.97 -19.21 -10.47
N LEU A 471 -0.09 -18.40 -10.48
CA LEU A 471 0.03 -16.94 -10.65
C LEU A 471 0.70 -16.27 -9.45
N LEU A 472 0.53 -16.83 -8.24
CA LEU A 472 1.05 -16.28 -6.99
C LEU A 472 2.55 -16.50 -6.75
N ARG A 473 3.23 -17.21 -7.67
CA ARG A 473 4.66 -17.52 -7.54
C ARG A 473 5.53 -16.28 -7.79
N PRO A 474 6.68 -16.16 -7.10
CA PRO A 474 7.67 -15.12 -7.38
C PRO A 474 8.07 -15.09 -8.86
N GLY A 475 8.24 -13.90 -9.42
CA GLY A 475 8.44 -13.66 -10.86
C GLY A 475 7.15 -13.39 -11.65
N ARG A 476 5.96 -13.67 -11.09
CA ARG A 476 4.64 -13.36 -11.66
C ARG A 476 3.93 -12.28 -10.83
N LEU A 477 2.89 -12.64 -10.08
CA LEU A 477 2.34 -11.82 -9.00
C LEU A 477 3.18 -12.08 -7.75
N GLU A 478 4.27 -11.35 -7.60
CA GLU A 478 5.21 -11.56 -6.49
C GLU A 478 4.79 -10.82 -5.22
N VAL A 479 4.27 -9.60 -5.38
CA VAL A 479 3.90 -8.75 -4.25
C VAL A 479 2.44 -8.96 -3.92
N HIS A 480 2.18 -9.73 -2.86
CA HIS A 480 0.84 -9.91 -2.30
C HIS A 480 0.62 -8.91 -1.16
N MET A 481 -0.42 -8.10 -1.28
CA MET A 481 -0.78 -7.10 -0.28
C MET A 481 -2.23 -7.27 0.17
N GLU A 482 -2.39 -7.50 1.47
CA GLU A 482 -3.69 -7.47 2.12
C GLU A 482 -4.06 -6.03 2.47
N ILE A 483 -5.17 -5.55 1.93
CA ILE A 483 -5.78 -4.27 2.28
C ILE A 483 -6.90 -4.55 3.29
N SER A 484 -6.57 -4.33 4.56
CA SER A 484 -7.48 -4.52 5.69
C SER A 484 -8.50 -3.38 5.81
N LEU A 485 -9.43 -3.51 6.75
CA LEU A 485 -10.31 -2.41 7.15
C LEU A 485 -9.48 -1.27 7.79
N PRO A 486 -9.89 0.00 7.62
CA PRO A 486 -9.14 1.13 8.17
C PRO A 486 -9.21 1.20 9.71
N ASP A 487 -8.08 1.51 10.32
CA ASP A 487 -7.95 1.84 11.74
C ASP A 487 -8.67 3.16 12.06
N GLU A 488 -8.82 3.51 13.34
CA GLU A 488 -9.52 4.73 13.77
C GLU A 488 -8.92 6.01 13.16
N SER A 489 -7.59 6.15 13.14
CA SER A 489 -6.91 7.25 12.46
C SER A 489 -7.18 7.20 10.95
N GLY A 490 -7.12 6.02 10.34
CA GLY A 490 -7.42 5.85 8.91
C GLY A 490 -8.85 6.23 8.55
N ARG A 491 -9.83 5.92 9.41
CA ARG A 491 -11.23 6.35 9.23
C ARG A 491 -11.37 7.87 9.34
N GLN A 492 -10.65 8.50 10.27
CA GLN A 492 -10.59 9.96 10.37
C GLN A 492 -10.02 10.57 9.10
N ASP A 493 -8.95 10.01 8.54
CA ASP A 493 -8.35 10.48 7.28
C ASP A 493 -9.33 10.36 6.11
N ILE A 494 -10.00 9.20 5.98
CA ILE A 494 -11.01 8.97 4.93
C ILE A 494 -12.20 9.94 5.08
N LEU A 495 -12.68 10.16 6.31
CA LEU A 495 -13.71 11.15 6.60
C LEU A 495 -13.24 12.56 6.20
N ASN A 496 -11.99 12.92 6.53
CA ASN A 496 -11.42 14.22 6.18
C ASN A 496 -11.34 14.41 4.65
N ILE A 497 -10.92 13.39 3.91
CA ILE A 497 -10.86 13.42 2.43
C ILE A 497 -12.25 13.63 1.83
N HIS A 498 -13.26 12.87 2.29
CA HIS A 498 -14.62 12.98 1.74
C HIS A 498 -15.33 14.28 2.15
N THR A 499 -14.96 14.88 3.28
CA THR A 499 -15.54 16.13 3.79
C THR A 499 -14.75 17.37 3.36
N MET A 500 -13.53 17.23 2.83
CA MET A 500 -12.67 18.33 2.38
C MET A 500 -13.41 19.30 1.46
N LYS A 501 -14.06 18.79 0.41
CA LYS A 501 -14.85 19.62 -0.53
C LYS A 501 -16.04 20.33 0.13
N MET A 502 -16.65 19.72 1.14
CA MET A 502 -17.76 20.34 1.88
C MET A 502 -17.25 21.46 2.79
N ARG A 503 -16.07 21.28 3.37
CA ARG A 503 -15.39 22.26 4.23
C ARG A 503 -14.86 23.44 3.42
N ASP A 504 -14.21 23.18 2.29
CA ASP A 504 -13.66 24.20 1.38
C ASP A 504 -14.76 25.11 0.81
N ASN A 505 -15.94 24.54 0.56
CA ASN A 505 -17.10 25.28 0.07
C ASN A 505 -18.00 25.83 1.20
N HIS A 506 -17.61 25.69 2.48
CA HIS A 506 -18.36 26.15 3.66
C HIS A 506 -19.80 25.59 3.80
N VAL A 507 -20.03 24.37 3.32
CA VAL A 507 -21.33 23.64 3.35
C VAL A 507 -21.40 22.65 4.52
N MET A 508 -20.35 22.55 5.34
CA MET A 508 -20.31 21.78 6.58
C MET A 508 -20.38 22.74 7.78
N ASP A 509 -21.19 22.40 8.78
CA ASP A 509 -21.28 23.18 10.01
C ASP A 509 -20.11 22.86 10.96
N ASN A 510 -19.78 23.79 11.85
CA ASN A 510 -18.64 23.68 12.78
C ASN A 510 -18.90 22.69 13.93
N ASP A 511 -20.13 22.21 14.07
CA ASP A 511 -20.54 21.24 15.09
C ASP A 511 -20.10 19.80 14.76
N VAL A 512 -19.65 19.54 13.52
CA VAL A 512 -19.24 18.20 13.07
C VAL A 512 -17.81 17.90 13.51
N ASN A 513 -17.66 16.97 14.46
CA ASN A 513 -16.37 16.46 14.88
C ASN A 513 -16.03 15.14 14.17
N LEU A 514 -15.04 15.18 13.27
CA LEU A 514 -14.61 13.99 12.51
C LEU A 514 -13.97 12.90 13.40
N ALA A 515 -13.31 13.27 14.50
CA ALA A 515 -12.73 12.31 15.43
C ALA A 515 -13.82 11.54 16.20
N GLU A 516 -14.90 12.23 16.59
CA GLU A 516 -16.07 11.59 17.18
C GLU A 516 -16.72 10.60 16.20
N LEU A 517 -16.91 11.02 14.95
CA LEU A 517 -17.45 10.14 13.91
C LEU A 517 -16.53 8.94 13.66
N ALA A 518 -15.21 9.09 13.65
CA ALA A 518 -14.26 8.00 13.50
C ALA A 518 -14.36 6.94 14.62
N ALA A 519 -14.62 7.39 15.86
CA ALA A 519 -14.81 6.52 17.02
C ALA A 519 -16.15 5.77 16.98
N LEU A 520 -17.22 6.42 16.49
CA LEU A 520 -18.55 5.81 16.32
C LEU A 520 -18.62 4.87 15.10
N THR A 521 -17.72 5.05 14.13
CA THR A 521 -17.69 4.29 12.88
C THR A 521 -16.83 3.01 12.95
N LYS A 522 -16.95 2.22 14.02
CA LYS A 522 -16.19 0.96 14.16
C LYS A 522 -16.49 -0.02 13.01
N ASN A 523 -15.45 -0.58 12.40
CA ASN A 523 -15.47 -1.53 11.27
C ASN A 523 -16.01 -1.02 9.92
N PHE A 524 -16.32 0.27 9.78
CA PHE A 524 -16.71 0.76 8.47
C PHE A 524 -15.52 0.72 7.51
N SER A 525 -15.80 0.18 6.32
CA SER A 525 -14.94 0.24 5.15
C SER A 525 -14.96 1.64 4.51
N GLY A 526 -13.98 1.96 3.67
CA GLY A 526 -13.93 3.26 2.98
C GLY A 526 -15.19 3.54 2.14
N ALA A 527 -15.77 2.49 1.52
CA ALA A 527 -17.02 2.61 0.78
C ALA A 527 -18.22 2.98 1.68
N GLU A 528 -18.29 2.41 2.88
CA GLU A 528 -19.37 2.70 3.82
C GLU A 528 -19.21 4.07 4.48
N ILE A 529 -17.97 4.51 4.76
CA ILE A 529 -17.70 5.88 5.21
C ILE A 529 -18.13 6.89 4.14
N SER A 530 -17.84 6.60 2.86
CA SER A 530 -18.37 7.41 1.76
C SER A 530 -19.90 7.37 1.71
N GLY A 531 -20.51 6.21 1.97
CA GLY A 531 -21.95 6.05 2.11
C GLY A 531 -22.54 6.88 3.24
N LEU A 532 -21.88 6.94 4.40
CA LEU A 532 -22.28 7.72 5.56
C LEU A 532 -22.31 9.22 5.24
N VAL A 533 -21.25 9.74 4.60
CA VAL A 533 -21.20 11.15 4.19
C VAL A 533 -22.29 11.48 3.16
N LYS A 534 -22.60 10.55 2.24
CA LYS A 534 -23.69 10.69 1.26
C LYS A 534 -25.07 10.66 1.92
N SER A 535 -25.31 9.75 2.86
CA SER A 535 -26.57 9.67 3.60
C SER A 535 -26.76 10.92 4.47
N ALA A 536 -25.72 11.39 5.17
CA ALA A 536 -25.77 12.66 5.91
C ALA A 536 -26.13 13.85 5.00
N SER A 537 -25.57 13.91 3.79
CA SER A 537 -25.95 14.91 2.79
C SER A 537 -27.41 14.77 2.35
N SER A 538 -27.91 13.54 2.20
CA SER A 538 -29.31 13.24 1.89
C SER A 538 -30.26 13.72 2.99
N PHE A 539 -29.93 13.51 4.26
CA PHE A 539 -30.72 14.03 5.39
C PHE A 539 -30.73 15.56 5.41
N ALA A 540 -29.58 16.19 5.11
CA ALA A 540 -29.52 17.65 4.97
C ALA A 540 -30.40 18.15 3.81
N PHE A 541 -30.41 17.46 2.66
CA PHE A 541 -31.32 17.77 1.55
C PHE A 541 -32.78 17.63 1.96
N ASN A 542 -33.16 16.51 2.59
CA ASN A 542 -34.54 16.23 3.00
C ASN A 542 -35.10 17.31 3.95
N ARG A 543 -34.26 17.87 4.83
CA ARG A 543 -34.62 18.99 5.71
C ARG A 543 -35.08 20.25 4.96
N HIS A 544 -34.59 20.48 3.74
CA HIS A 544 -34.84 21.69 2.95
C HIS A 544 -35.78 21.45 1.75
N VAL A 545 -36.27 20.21 1.59
CA VAL A 545 -37.30 19.84 0.61
C VAL A 545 -38.68 20.03 1.24
N LYS A 546 -39.55 20.84 0.62
CA LYS A 546 -40.92 21.03 1.13
C LYS A 546 -41.72 19.72 0.99
N VAL A 547 -42.09 19.13 2.13
CA VAL A 547 -42.95 17.94 2.19
C VAL A 547 -44.31 18.26 1.55
N GLY A 548 -44.57 17.68 0.37
CA GLY A 548 -45.86 17.82 -0.35
C GLY A 548 -45.77 18.27 -1.81
N THR A 549 -44.61 18.72 -2.31
CA THR A 549 -44.42 19.05 -3.73
C THR A 549 -43.12 18.45 -4.28
N VAL A 550 -43.23 17.62 -5.31
CA VAL A 550 -42.12 16.86 -5.94
C VAL A 550 -41.03 17.76 -6.54
N ALA A 551 -41.24 19.07 -6.63
CA ALA A 551 -40.32 20.04 -7.24
C ALA A 551 -40.19 21.37 -6.46
N GLY A 552 -40.66 21.44 -5.21
CA GLY A 552 -40.62 22.67 -4.40
C GLY A 552 -39.34 22.81 -3.58
N VAL A 553 -38.29 23.34 -4.20
CA VAL A 553 -37.04 23.79 -3.55
C VAL A 553 -37.38 25.00 -2.65
N SER A 554 -37.00 24.98 -1.37
CA SER A 554 -37.16 26.14 -0.48
C SER A 554 -36.13 27.23 -0.82
N ASP A 555 -36.47 28.51 -0.60
CA ASP A 555 -35.58 29.65 -0.88
C ASP A 555 -34.31 29.64 0.01
N ASP A 556 -34.30 28.84 1.09
CA ASP A 556 -33.19 28.70 2.05
C ASP A 556 -32.07 27.73 1.60
N ILE A 557 -32.14 27.15 0.40
CA ILE A 557 -31.17 26.15 -0.06
C ILE A 557 -29.77 26.72 -0.28
N GLU A 558 -29.64 28.02 -0.56
CA GLU A 558 -28.34 28.68 -0.69
C GLU A 558 -27.51 28.65 0.62
N ASN A 559 -28.16 28.50 1.78
CA ASN A 559 -27.50 28.42 3.09
C ASN A 559 -27.50 27.01 3.69
N MET A 560 -27.81 25.98 2.90
CA MET A 560 -27.86 24.60 3.40
C MET A 560 -26.49 24.18 3.94
N LYS A 561 -26.46 23.71 5.19
CA LYS A 561 -25.29 23.10 5.81
C LYS A 561 -25.60 21.73 6.38
N VAL A 562 -24.65 20.81 6.23
CA VAL A 562 -24.67 19.49 6.87
C VAL A 562 -24.20 19.64 8.31
N ASN A 563 -25.01 19.19 9.26
CA ASN A 563 -24.73 19.31 10.69
C ASN A 563 -24.47 17.94 11.35
N ARG A 564 -24.09 17.95 12.63
CA ARG A 564 -23.80 16.74 13.41
C ARG A 564 -25.00 15.77 13.47
N ASN A 565 -26.21 16.29 13.59
CA ASN A 565 -27.43 15.46 13.68
C ASN A 565 -27.72 14.71 12.37
N ASP A 566 -27.39 15.28 11.22
CA ASP A 566 -27.52 14.61 9.92
C ASP A 566 -26.58 13.39 9.85
N PHE A 567 -25.35 13.50 10.38
CA PHE A 567 -24.43 12.37 10.51
C PHE A 567 -24.90 11.30 11.50
N LEU A 568 -25.45 11.70 12.65
CA LEU A 568 -26.00 10.75 13.62
C LEU A 568 -27.21 9.99 13.06
N SER A 569 -28.06 10.67 12.27
CA SER A 569 -29.19 10.04 11.58
C SER A 569 -28.71 9.05 10.52
N ALA A 570 -27.65 9.42 9.78
CA ALA A 570 -27.01 8.56 8.79
C ALA A 570 -26.38 7.30 9.40
N LEU A 571 -25.82 7.37 10.61
CA LEU A 571 -25.30 6.20 11.33
C LEU A 571 -26.40 5.18 11.65
N GLY A 572 -27.65 5.62 11.82
CA GLY A 572 -28.79 4.72 12.02
C GLY A 572 -29.20 3.96 10.75
N GLU A 573 -28.94 4.52 9.56
CA GLU A 573 -29.30 3.95 8.27
C GLU A 573 -28.16 3.09 7.68
N VAL A 574 -26.94 3.60 7.71
CA VAL A 574 -25.76 2.95 7.14
C VAL A 574 -25.19 1.96 8.15
N LYS A 575 -25.45 0.68 7.96
CA LYS A 575 -24.88 -0.40 8.77
C LYS A 575 -23.58 -0.92 8.17
N PRO A 576 -22.59 -1.31 8.99
CA PRO A 576 -21.39 -1.96 8.50
C PRO A 576 -21.75 -3.35 7.95
N ALA A 577 -21.28 -3.66 6.74
CA ALA A 577 -21.40 -4.98 6.13
C ALA A 577 -20.50 -6.01 6.83
N PHE A 578 -19.47 -5.54 7.54
CA PHE A 578 -18.53 -6.37 8.27
C PHE A 578 -18.76 -6.28 9.79
N GLY A 579 -19.04 -7.43 10.41
CA GLY A 579 -18.62 -7.68 11.78
C GLY A 579 -19.62 -7.52 12.92
N VAL A 580 -20.77 -6.86 12.80
CA VAL A 580 -21.75 -6.85 13.90
C VAL A 580 -23.18 -6.86 13.36
N SER A 581 -23.87 -7.99 13.50
CA SER A 581 -25.33 -8.00 13.36
C SER A 581 -25.92 -7.67 14.73
N GLU A 582 -25.89 -6.37 15.08
CA GLU A 582 -26.49 -5.89 16.34
C GLU A 582 -27.96 -6.32 16.45
N GLU A 583 -28.66 -6.46 15.33
CA GLU A 583 -30.03 -6.97 15.26
C GLU A 583 -30.15 -8.43 15.68
N GLU A 584 -29.22 -9.30 15.26
CA GLU A 584 -29.18 -10.71 15.70
C GLU A 584 -28.90 -10.80 17.20
N LEU A 585 -27.94 -10.03 17.70
CA LEU A 585 -27.54 -10.03 19.11
C LEU A 585 -28.61 -9.40 20.02
N SER A 586 -29.19 -8.26 19.61
CA SER A 586 -30.30 -7.62 20.33
C SER A 586 -31.57 -8.49 20.32
N THR A 587 -31.80 -9.26 19.26
CA THR A 587 -32.86 -10.27 19.22
C THR A 587 -32.65 -11.37 20.26
N ALA A 588 -31.40 -11.76 20.52
CA ALA A 588 -31.08 -12.72 21.58
C ALA A 588 -31.29 -12.15 23.00
N VAL A 589 -31.27 -10.82 23.16
CA VAL A 589 -31.38 -10.11 24.45
C VAL A 589 -32.64 -9.21 24.52
N ARG A 590 -33.74 -9.58 23.85
CA ARG A 590 -34.98 -8.75 23.78
C ARG A 590 -35.55 -8.33 25.14
N GLY A 591 -35.42 -9.17 26.17
CA GLY A 591 -35.94 -8.91 27.52
C GLY A 591 -34.92 -8.28 28.48
N GLY A 592 -33.74 -7.87 27.98
CA GLY A 592 -32.62 -7.52 28.85
C GLY A 592 -32.04 -8.72 29.60
N ILE A 593 -31.14 -8.45 30.54
CA ILE A 593 -30.60 -9.45 31.47
C ILE A 593 -31.09 -9.11 32.87
N LEU A 594 -31.94 -9.99 33.41
CA LEU A 594 -32.49 -9.87 34.77
C LEU A 594 -31.48 -10.39 35.78
N ARG A 595 -31.09 -9.57 36.76
CA ARG A 595 -30.08 -9.92 37.78
C ARG A 595 -30.75 -10.53 39.02
N TYR A 596 -31.44 -11.65 38.82
CA TYR A 596 -32.22 -12.28 39.88
C TYR A 596 -31.37 -13.05 40.91
N SER A 597 -30.19 -13.53 40.52
CA SER A 597 -29.28 -14.31 41.36
C SER A 597 -27.87 -13.72 41.33
N PRO A 598 -27.14 -13.71 42.47
CA PRO A 598 -25.71 -13.33 42.49
C PRO A 598 -24.86 -14.15 41.53
N HIS A 599 -25.29 -15.38 41.21
CA HIS A 599 -24.62 -16.25 40.24
C HIS A 599 -24.56 -15.65 38.83
N ILE A 600 -25.54 -14.83 38.45
CA ILE A 600 -25.56 -14.15 37.14
C ILE A 600 -24.51 -13.05 37.11
N ASP A 601 -24.37 -12.30 38.20
CA ASP A 601 -23.34 -11.27 38.33
C ASP A 601 -21.94 -11.90 38.27
N TYR A 602 -21.73 -13.06 38.92
CA TYR A 602 -20.47 -13.81 38.78
C TYR A 602 -20.20 -14.25 37.34
N ILE A 603 -21.21 -14.73 36.61
CA ILE A 603 -21.04 -15.13 35.20
C ILE A 603 -20.64 -13.94 34.32
N LEU A 604 -21.28 -12.78 34.51
CA LEU A 604 -20.96 -11.57 33.75
C LEU A 604 -19.56 -11.05 34.12
N GLN A 605 -19.20 -11.07 35.41
CA GLN A 605 -17.88 -10.68 35.88
C GLN A 605 -16.77 -11.59 35.32
N ASP A 606 -16.97 -12.90 35.33
CA ASP A 606 -16.05 -13.86 34.70
C ASP A 606 -15.97 -13.64 33.19
N GLY A 607 -17.11 -13.35 32.54
CA GLY A 607 -17.15 -12.96 31.12
C GLY A 607 -16.29 -11.74 30.83
N GLU A 608 -16.36 -10.71 31.66
CA GLU A 608 -15.53 -9.50 31.57
C GLU A 608 -14.04 -9.83 31.77
N LEU A 609 -13.70 -10.72 32.71
CA LEU A 609 -12.33 -11.19 32.90
C LEU A 609 -11.80 -11.91 31.67
N PHE A 610 -12.59 -12.75 31.01
CA PHE A 610 -12.20 -13.43 29.77
C PHE A 610 -12.01 -12.45 28.60
N VAL A 611 -12.90 -11.48 28.47
CA VAL A 611 -12.75 -10.39 27.48
C VAL A 611 -11.45 -9.63 27.73
N ASN A 612 -11.16 -9.26 28.98
CA ASN A 612 -9.93 -8.55 29.34
C ASN A 612 -8.67 -9.41 29.17
N GLN A 613 -8.75 -10.72 29.42
CA GLN A 613 -7.67 -11.66 29.15
C GLN A 613 -7.34 -11.69 27.66
N VAL A 614 -8.35 -11.85 26.79
CA VAL A 614 -8.14 -11.81 25.34
C VAL A 614 -7.67 -10.43 24.89
N ARG A 615 -8.15 -9.33 25.49
CA ARG A 615 -7.74 -7.96 25.13
C ARG A 615 -6.27 -7.67 25.46
N ASN A 616 -5.78 -8.14 26.62
CA ASN A 616 -4.48 -7.74 27.17
C ASN A 616 -3.37 -8.80 27.03
N SER A 617 -3.71 -10.10 27.03
CA SER A 617 -2.71 -11.18 27.05
C SER A 617 -1.91 -11.29 25.75
N ALA A 618 -0.59 -11.15 25.82
CA ALA A 618 0.27 -11.34 24.65
C ALA A 618 0.55 -12.82 24.35
N SER A 619 0.39 -13.71 25.33
CA SER A 619 0.71 -15.14 25.23
C SER A 619 -0.46 -16.00 24.77
N GLU A 620 -1.69 -15.57 25.01
CA GLU A 620 -2.91 -16.32 24.71
C GLU A 620 -3.82 -15.50 23.78
N PRO A 621 -3.63 -15.59 22.46
CA PRO A 621 -4.43 -14.86 21.48
C PRO A 621 -5.79 -15.52 21.21
N LEU A 622 -6.01 -16.73 21.73
CA LEU A 622 -7.24 -17.51 21.59
C LEU A 622 -7.72 -17.93 22.98
N LEU A 623 -9.00 -17.72 23.27
CA LEU A 623 -9.67 -18.26 24.45
C LEU A 623 -11.04 -18.79 24.06
N SER A 624 -11.38 -19.98 24.53
CA SER A 624 -12.64 -20.64 24.24
C SER A 624 -13.39 -20.98 25.54
N VAL A 625 -14.65 -20.55 25.62
CA VAL A 625 -15.50 -20.67 26.82
C VAL A 625 -16.79 -21.38 26.45
N LEU A 626 -17.15 -22.43 27.19
CA LEU A 626 -18.39 -23.17 27.01
C LEU A 626 -19.41 -22.80 28.11
N LEU A 627 -20.50 -22.14 27.73
CA LEU A 627 -21.66 -21.94 28.59
C LEU A 627 -22.61 -23.13 28.49
N HIS A 628 -22.76 -23.88 29.58
CA HIS A 628 -23.65 -25.03 29.64
C HIS A 628 -24.73 -24.87 30.72
N GLY A 629 -25.88 -25.51 30.54
CA GLY A 629 -26.97 -25.45 31.50
C GLY A 629 -28.30 -25.92 30.92
N PRO A 630 -29.36 -26.01 31.73
CA PRO A 630 -30.65 -26.55 31.29
C PRO A 630 -31.32 -25.73 30.18
N SER A 631 -32.34 -26.30 29.55
CA SER A 631 -33.07 -25.64 28.47
C SER A 631 -33.78 -24.38 28.98
N GLY A 632 -33.62 -23.26 28.27
CA GLY A 632 -34.28 -22.00 28.63
C GLY A 632 -33.66 -21.25 29.82
N SER A 633 -32.45 -21.59 30.28
CA SER A 633 -31.75 -20.87 31.36
C SER A 633 -31.15 -19.52 30.97
N GLY A 634 -31.11 -19.17 29.67
CA GLY A 634 -30.64 -17.87 29.20
C GLY A 634 -29.18 -17.83 28.71
N LYS A 635 -28.56 -18.99 28.45
CA LYS A 635 -27.16 -19.12 27.98
C LYS A 635 -26.82 -18.20 26.80
N THR A 636 -27.62 -18.27 25.73
CA THR A 636 -27.42 -17.45 24.52
C THR A 636 -27.53 -15.96 24.79
N ALA A 637 -28.45 -15.56 25.68
CA ALA A 637 -28.61 -14.16 26.06
C ALA A 637 -27.41 -13.65 26.88
N LEU A 638 -26.88 -14.46 27.80
CA LEU A 638 -25.66 -14.14 28.55
C LEU A 638 -24.43 -14.05 27.64
N ALA A 639 -24.25 -15.00 26.71
CA ALA A 639 -23.18 -14.95 25.71
C ALA A 639 -23.25 -13.67 24.85
N ALA A 640 -24.45 -13.35 24.36
CA ALA A 640 -24.68 -12.13 23.57
C ALA A 640 -24.42 -10.87 24.41
N LYS A 641 -24.82 -10.85 25.68
CA LYS A 641 -24.55 -9.72 26.59
C LYS A 641 -23.06 -9.49 26.82
N ILE A 642 -22.31 -10.55 27.15
CA ILE A 642 -20.85 -10.49 27.33
C ILE A 642 -20.19 -9.97 26.05
N ALA A 643 -20.65 -10.45 24.88
CA ALA A 643 -20.10 -10.00 23.62
C ALA A 643 -20.42 -8.53 23.33
N MET A 644 -21.63 -8.06 23.57
CA MET A 644 -22.01 -6.65 23.38
C MET A 644 -21.24 -5.72 24.32
N GLU A 645 -21.05 -6.10 25.59
CA GLU A 645 -20.29 -5.31 26.57
C GLU A 645 -18.77 -5.33 26.31
N SER A 646 -18.28 -6.30 25.54
CA SER A 646 -16.86 -6.37 25.18
C SER A 646 -16.40 -5.21 24.30
N GLU A 647 -17.31 -4.54 23.59
CA GLU A 647 -17.00 -3.54 22.55
C GLU A 647 -15.97 -4.00 21.51
N PHE A 648 -15.79 -5.32 21.34
CA PHE A 648 -14.88 -5.83 20.32
C PHE A 648 -15.38 -5.43 18.93
N PRO A 649 -14.47 -5.07 18.00
CA PRO A 649 -14.85 -4.65 16.67
C PRO A 649 -15.70 -5.71 15.94
N PHE A 650 -15.36 -6.98 16.04
CA PHE A 650 -16.11 -8.03 15.34
C PHE A 650 -16.81 -8.96 16.33
N ILE A 651 -18.13 -9.08 16.23
CA ILE A 651 -18.96 -10.00 17.01
C ILE A 651 -19.90 -10.74 16.04
N LYS A 652 -19.73 -12.06 15.92
CA LYS A 652 -20.62 -12.88 15.09
C LYS A 652 -21.28 -14.00 15.89
N LEU A 653 -22.61 -14.06 15.77
CA LEU A 653 -23.43 -15.16 16.26
C LEU A 653 -23.61 -16.21 15.16
N ILE A 654 -23.18 -17.43 15.44
CA ILE A 654 -23.42 -18.62 14.63
C ILE A 654 -24.60 -19.35 15.27
N SER A 655 -25.79 -19.18 14.70
CA SER A 655 -27.00 -19.88 15.13
C SER A 655 -27.36 -21.01 14.15
N PRO A 656 -28.00 -22.10 14.62
CA PRO A 656 -28.56 -23.12 13.73
C PRO A 656 -29.60 -22.57 12.75
N GLU A 657 -30.26 -21.46 13.09
CA GLU A 657 -31.26 -20.78 12.26
C GLU A 657 -30.65 -20.27 10.94
N ASN A 658 -29.39 -19.84 10.97
CA ASN A 658 -28.65 -19.39 9.78
C ASN A 658 -28.23 -20.54 8.86
N MET A 659 -28.37 -21.80 9.29
CA MET A 659 -27.91 -23.00 8.58
C MET A 659 -29.06 -23.91 8.13
N ILE A 660 -30.31 -23.45 8.21
CA ILE A 660 -31.48 -24.24 7.81
C ILE A 660 -31.37 -24.61 6.33
N GLY A 661 -31.48 -25.90 6.03
CA GLY A 661 -31.38 -26.43 4.66
C GLY A 661 -29.95 -26.66 4.15
N PHE A 662 -28.92 -26.38 4.96
CA PHE A 662 -27.54 -26.66 4.57
C PHE A 662 -27.23 -28.15 4.69
N ASN A 663 -26.49 -28.67 3.71
CA ASN A 663 -25.81 -29.96 3.85
C ASN A 663 -24.53 -29.79 4.70
N GLU A 664 -23.91 -30.91 5.07
CA GLU A 664 -22.71 -30.91 5.93
C GLU A 664 -21.59 -30.03 5.35
N MET A 665 -21.36 -30.10 4.02
CA MET A 665 -20.32 -29.31 3.36
C MET A 665 -20.62 -27.81 3.38
N ALA A 666 -21.88 -27.40 3.17
CA ALA A 666 -22.29 -26.01 3.24
C ALA A 666 -22.16 -25.46 4.67
N LYS A 667 -22.47 -26.26 5.70
CA LYS A 667 -22.20 -25.89 7.10
C LYS A 667 -20.71 -25.67 7.35
N ILE A 668 -19.85 -26.58 6.89
CA ILE A 668 -18.39 -26.47 7.01
C ILE A 668 -17.86 -25.22 6.30
N GLN A 669 -18.34 -24.95 5.08
CA GLN A 669 -17.96 -23.74 4.33
C GLN A 669 -18.39 -22.46 5.06
N TYR A 670 -19.60 -22.44 5.62
CA TYR A 670 -20.10 -21.32 6.39
C TYR A 670 -19.27 -21.09 7.67
N LEU A 671 -18.98 -22.14 8.45
CA LEU A 671 -18.13 -22.06 9.63
C LEU A 671 -16.74 -21.53 9.28
N ASN A 672 -16.09 -22.11 8.26
CA ASN A 672 -14.78 -21.65 7.81
C ASN A 672 -14.80 -20.18 7.36
N LYS A 673 -15.87 -19.75 6.66
CA LYS A 673 -16.05 -18.36 6.26
C LYS A 673 -16.13 -17.44 7.49
N VAL A 674 -16.97 -17.75 8.47
CA VAL A 674 -17.14 -16.91 9.67
C VAL A 674 -15.83 -16.77 10.45
N PHE A 675 -15.09 -17.86 10.65
CA PHE A 675 -13.78 -17.81 11.32
C PHE A 675 -12.73 -17.07 10.48
N SER A 676 -12.73 -17.24 9.16
CA SER A 676 -11.83 -16.50 8.27
C SER A 676 -12.10 -15.01 8.28
N ASP A 677 -13.37 -14.61 8.38
CA ASP A 677 -13.78 -13.22 8.54
C ASP A 677 -13.40 -12.70 9.93
N ALA A 678 -13.55 -13.50 10.99
CA ALA A 678 -13.09 -13.13 12.34
C ALA A 678 -11.59 -12.84 12.36
N TYR A 679 -10.77 -13.65 11.68
CA TYR A 679 -9.33 -13.43 11.59
C TYR A 679 -8.93 -12.12 10.90
N LYS A 680 -9.84 -11.45 10.17
CA LYS A 680 -9.59 -10.13 9.55
C LYS A 680 -9.67 -8.96 10.53
N SER A 681 -10.28 -9.16 11.71
CA SER A 681 -10.39 -8.14 12.76
C SER A 681 -9.30 -8.31 13.84
N PRO A 682 -8.70 -7.22 14.36
CA PRO A 682 -7.70 -7.30 15.43
C PRO A 682 -8.22 -7.97 16.70
N GLN A 683 -9.48 -7.70 17.06
CA GLN A 683 -10.17 -8.29 18.20
C GLN A 683 -11.53 -8.77 17.74
N ASN A 684 -11.90 -9.99 18.11
CA ASN A 684 -13.13 -10.61 17.64
C ASN A 684 -13.71 -11.60 18.66
N ILE A 685 -15.05 -11.68 18.67
CA ILE A 685 -15.82 -12.66 19.43
C ILE A 685 -16.67 -13.47 18.46
N VAL A 686 -16.59 -14.79 18.57
CA VAL A 686 -17.47 -15.72 17.84
C VAL A 686 -18.32 -16.49 18.83
N ILE A 687 -19.63 -16.31 18.77
CA ILE A 687 -20.59 -17.05 19.59
C ILE A 687 -21.11 -18.23 18.76
N ILE A 688 -20.96 -19.45 19.26
CA ILE A 688 -21.49 -20.67 18.65
C ILE A 688 -22.68 -21.13 19.48
N ASP A 689 -23.89 -20.88 18.98
CA ASP A 689 -25.11 -21.18 19.72
C ASP A 689 -25.63 -22.61 19.46
N ASN A 690 -26.03 -23.29 20.53
CA ASN A 690 -26.63 -24.63 20.50
C ASN A 690 -25.80 -25.63 19.66
N ILE A 691 -24.56 -25.88 20.10
CA ILE A 691 -23.57 -26.70 19.38
C ILE A 691 -24.14 -28.08 18.99
N GLU A 692 -24.94 -28.69 19.88
CA GLU A 692 -25.60 -29.98 19.61
C GLU A 692 -26.47 -29.95 18.34
N ARG A 693 -27.12 -28.82 18.03
CA ARG A 693 -27.95 -28.67 16.82
C ARG A 693 -27.11 -28.42 15.57
N ILE A 694 -25.99 -27.73 15.69
CA ILE A 694 -25.07 -27.50 14.56
C ILE A 694 -24.49 -28.81 14.07
N VAL A 695 -24.15 -29.71 15.01
CA VAL A 695 -23.61 -31.05 14.78
C VAL A 695 -24.69 -32.08 14.40
N ASP A 696 -25.95 -31.65 14.23
CA ASP A 696 -27.11 -32.49 13.90
C ASP A 696 -27.31 -33.67 14.88
N TRP A 697 -27.06 -33.45 16.17
CA TRP A 697 -27.24 -34.49 17.17
C TRP A 697 -28.70 -34.91 17.32
N VAL A 698 -28.94 -36.22 17.26
CA VAL A 698 -30.24 -36.84 17.52
C VAL A 698 -30.10 -37.94 18.56
N PRO A 699 -30.87 -37.92 19.67
CA PRO A 699 -30.74 -38.89 20.76
C PRO A 699 -31.19 -40.31 20.36
N ILE A 700 -32.02 -40.45 19.33
CA ILE A 700 -32.49 -41.75 18.82
C ILE A 700 -31.45 -42.33 17.86
N GLY A 701 -30.66 -43.29 18.36
CA GLY A 701 -29.68 -44.04 17.55
C GLY A 701 -28.42 -43.26 17.22
N PRO A 702 -27.72 -42.73 18.25
CA PRO A 702 -26.90 -41.51 18.26
C PRO A 702 -26.32 -41.13 16.89
N ARG A 703 -27.06 -40.32 16.14
CA ARG A 703 -26.61 -39.78 14.85
C ARG A 703 -26.11 -38.36 15.04
N PHE A 704 -25.01 -38.05 14.38
CA PHE A 704 -24.44 -36.71 14.30
C PHE A 704 -23.58 -36.58 13.05
N SER A 705 -23.33 -35.33 12.63
CA SER A 705 -22.40 -35.03 11.56
C SER A 705 -20.96 -35.01 12.07
N ASN A 706 -20.24 -36.11 11.87
CA ASN A 706 -18.84 -36.20 12.28
C ASN A 706 -17.95 -35.18 11.56
N LEU A 707 -18.22 -34.88 10.29
CA LEU A 707 -17.43 -33.90 9.53
C LEU A 707 -17.54 -32.49 10.14
N VAL A 708 -18.75 -32.08 10.55
CA VAL A 708 -18.98 -30.80 11.22
C VAL A 708 -18.32 -30.79 12.61
N LEU A 709 -18.44 -31.89 13.38
CA LEU A 709 -17.80 -32.04 14.69
C LEU A 709 -16.28 -31.85 14.60
N GLN A 710 -15.60 -32.60 13.72
CA GLN A 710 -14.15 -32.52 13.55
C GLN A 710 -13.72 -31.12 13.08
N THR A 711 -14.51 -30.49 12.21
CA THR A 711 -14.25 -29.11 11.78
C THR A 711 -14.31 -28.14 12.97
N LEU A 712 -15.32 -28.26 13.85
CA LEU A 712 -15.43 -27.42 15.05
C LEU A 712 -14.25 -27.63 16.01
N MET A 713 -13.83 -28.87 16.25
CA MET A 713 -12.66 -29.16 17.10
C MET A 713 -11.39 -28.48 16.58
N VAL A 714 -11.18 -28.49 15.26
CA VAL A 714 -10.06 -27.79 14.63
C VAL A 714 -10.22 -26.27 14.75
N LEU A 715 -11.41 -25.72 14.53
CA LEU A 715 -11.64 -24.27 14.61
C LEU A 715 -11.50 -23.73 16.05
N LEU A 716 -11.87 -24.51 17.06
CA LEU A 716 -11.74 -24.16 18.49
C LEU A 716 -10.28 -24.11 18.97
N THR A 717 -9.39 -24.88 18.32
CA THR A 717 -7.98 -25.01 18.74
C THR A 717 -7.00 -24.27 17.80
N LYS A 718 -7.47 -23.83 16.63
CA LYS A 718 -6.65 -23.14 15.62
C LYS A 718 -6.29 -21.73 16.08
N GLN A 719 -5.00 -21.51 16.30
CA GLN A 719 -4.46 -20.20 16.67
C GLN A 719 -4.69 -19.16 15.57
N PRO A 720 -5.15 -17.94 15.91
CA PRO A 720 -5.31 -16.86 14.95
C PRO A 720 -3.95 -16.35 14.44
N PRO A 721 -3.92 -15.66 13.28
CA PRO A 721 -2.70 -15.02 12.77
C PRO A 721 -2.09 -14.01 13.75
N LYS A 722 -0.78 -13.72 13.59
CA LYS A 722 -0.06 -12.81 14.48
C LYS A 722 -0.74 -11.45 14.61
N GLY A 723 -0.91 -10.98 15.84
CA GLY A 723 -1.55 -9.69 16.14
C GLY A 723 -3.08 -9.71 16.13
N ARG A 724 -3.72 -10.87 15.91
CA ARG A 724 -5.18 -11.04 15.93
C ARG A 724 -5.59 -11.85 17.16
N ARG A 725 -6.73 -11.51 17.76
CA ARG A 725 -7.20 -12.08 19.02
C ARG A 725 -8.66 -12.53 18.93
N LEU A 726 -8.93 -13.75 19.38
CA LEU A 726 -10.22 -14.41 19.22
C LEU A 726 -10.74 -14.95 20.56
N LEU A 727 -11.96 -14.56 20.93
CA LEU A 727 -12.74 -15.16 22.00
C LEU A 727 -13.87 -15.99 21.40
N ILE A 728 -13.95 -17.28 21.73
CA ILE A 728 -15.04 -18.15 21.28
C ILE A 728 -15.94 -18.44 22.48
N ILE A 729 -17.25 -18.21 22.32
CA ILE A 729 -18.25 -18.56 23.34
C ILE A 729 -19.18 -19.61 22.75
N GLY A 730 -19.08 -20.85 23.22
CA GLY A 730 -20.00 -21.93 22.87
C GLY A 730 -21.18 -21.98 23.84
N THR A 731 -22.39 -22.28 23.35
CA THR A 731 -23.53 -22.61 24.21
C THR A 731 -24.01 -24.04 23.97
N THR A 732 -24.35 -24.74 25.04
CA THR A 732 -24.96 -26.08 24.95
C THR A 732 -26.01 -26.30 26.02
N THR A 733 -27.06 -27.04 25.68
CA THR A 733 -28.01 -27.57 26.66
C THR A 733 -27.63 -28.98 27.13
N GLN A 734 -26.78 -29.69 26.39
CA GLN A 734 -26.48 -31.12 26.60
C GLN A 734 -25.01 -31.35 26.93
N ARG A 735 -24.58 -30.92 28.13
CA ARG A 735 -23.18 -31.02 28.59
C ARG A 735 -22.61 -32.45 28.51
N SER A 736 -23.38 -33.44 28.95
CA SER A 736 -22.96 -34.85 28.97
C SER A 736 -22.58 -35.37 27.59
N ILE A 737 -23.29 -34.94 26.55
CA ILE A 737 -23.05 -35.35 25.17
C ILE A 737 -21.79 -34.71 24.61
N LEU A 738 -21.53 -33.43 24.91
CA LEU A 738 -20.28 -32.78 24.48
C LEU A 738 -19.04 -33.43 25.12
N HIS A 739 -19.14 -33.95 26.34
CA HIS A 739 -18.06 -34.76 26.92
C HIS A 739 -17.90 -36.12 26.23
N GLN A 740 -19.01 -36.78 25.85
CA GLN A 740 -18.95 -38.05 25.11
C GLN A 740 -18.37 -37.89 23.70
N LEU A 741 -18.61 -36.75 23.06
CA LEU A 741 -18.07 -36.40 21.74
C LEU A 741 -16.65 -35.80 21.81
N ASP A 742 -16.05 -35.70 22.99
CA ASP A 742 -14.74 -35.08 23.26
C ASP A 742 -14.64 -33.59 22.84
N LEU A 743 -15.78 -32.95 22.58
CA LEU A 743 -15.83 -31.55 22.16
C LEU A 743 -15.65 -30.60 23.35
N ALA A 744 -16.13 -30.99 24.53
CA ALA A 744 -15.97 -30.17 25.75
C ALA A 744 -14.49 -29.95 26.10
N ALA A 745 -13.63 -30.94 25.87
CA ALA A 745 -12.18 -30.84 26.12
C ALA A 745 -11.46 -29.88 25.16
N SER A 746 -12.10 -29.50 24.04
CA SER A 746 -11.57 -28.48 23.11
C SER A 746 -11.79 -27.05 23.61
N PHE A 747 -12.59 -26.86 24.68
CA PHE A 747 -12.79 -25.55 25.30
C PHE A 747 -11.83 -25.35 26.48
N ASP A 748 -11.28 -24.14 26.63
CA ASP A 748 -10.36 -23.81 27.71
C ASP A 748 -11.08 -23.68 29.07
N ARG A 749 -12.34 -23.23 29.05
CA ARG A 749 -13.17 -22.99 30.24
C ARG A 749 -14.60 -23.47 30.04
N GLU A 750 -15.20 -23.97 31.11
CA GLU A 750 -16.63 -24.29 31.19
C GLU A 750 -17.30 -23.43 32.26
N MET A 751 -18.48 -22.88 31.98
CA MET A 751 -19.30 -22.14 32.93
C MET A 751 -20.73 -22.69 32.98
N ALA A 752 -21.23 -22.88 34.19
CA ALA A 752 -22.58 -23.35 34.42
C ALA A 752 -23.57 -22.16 34.54
N VAL A 753 -24.62 -22.19 33.73
CA VAL A 753 -25.76 -21.27 33.79
C VAL A 753 -26.95 -22.00 34.45
N PRO A 754 -27.22 -21.74 35.75
CA PRO A 754 -28.27 -22.44 36.49
C PRO A 754 -29.68 -21.99 36.09
N ASN A 755 -30.67 -22.81 36.45
CA ASN A 755 -32.07 -22.40 36.44
C ASN A 755 -32.39 -21.51 37.65
N VAL A 756 -33.57 -20.91 37.63
CA VAL A 756 -34.16 -20.24 38.81
C VAL A 756 -34.46 -21.33 39.84
N ASN A 757 -33.72 -21.33 40.94
CA ASN A 757 -33.76 -22.42 41.92
C ASN A 757 -34.57 -22.04 43.14
N THR A 758 -34.54 -20.79 43.60
CA THR A 758 -35.21 -20.38 44.83
C THR A 758 -36.47 -19.56 44.55
N ILE A 759 -37.41 -19.60 45.50
CA ILE A 759 -38.62 -18.75 45.45
C ILE A 759 -38.23 -17.26 45.57
N GLU A 760 -37.15 -16.93 46.29
CA GLU A 760 -36.63 -15.56 46.41
C GLU A 760 -36.11 -15.02 45.07
N GLU A 761 -35.40 -15.85 44.30
CA GLU A 761 -34.99 -15.51 42.93
C GLU A 761 -36.21 -15.29 42.02
N LEU A 762 -37.23 -16.15 42.14
CA LEU A 762 -38.49 -16.02 41.40
C LEU A 762 -39.23 -14.73 41.77
N GLU A 763 -39.25 -14.38 43.06
CA GLU A 763 -39.84 -13.13 43.55
C GLU A 763 -39.15 -11.91 42.92
N ARG A 764 -37.82 -11.87 42.90
CA ARG A 764 -37.06 -10.79 42.26
C ARG A 764 -37.38 -10.64 40.78
N ILE A 765 -37.48 -11.76 40.05
CA ILE A 765 -37.88 -11.75 38.63
C ILE A 765 -39.26 -11.11 38.46
N CYS A 766 -40.23 -11.52 39.27
CA CYS A 766 -41.59 -11.00 39.19
C CYS A 766 -41.68 -9.51 39.58
N GLN A 767 -40.86 -9.06 40.53
CA GLN A 767 -40.76 -7.64 40.91
C GLN A 767 -40.13 -6.81 39.78
N GLU A 768 -39.00 -7.25 39.22
CA GLU A 768 -38.27 -6.53 38.18
C GLU A 768 -39.05 -6.44 36.86
N THR A 769 -39.81 -7.49 36.54
CA THR A 769 -40.64 -7.53 35.31
C THR A 769 -42.03 -6.91 35.49
N VAL A 770 -42.39 -6.46 36.71
CA VAL A 770 -43.72 -5.97 37.07
C VAL A 770 -44.81 -6.98 36.66
N ALA A 771 -44.64 -8.23 37.10
CA ALA A 771 -45.49 -9.35 36.71
C ALA A 771 -46.94 -9.24 37.24
N PHE A 772 -47.13 -8.59 38.39
CA PHE A 772 -48.41 -8.45 39.09
C PHE A 772 -48.70 -6.98 39.43
N ASP A 773 -49.99 -6.62 39.52
CA ASP A 773 -50.42 -5.24 39.78
C ASP A 773 -50.24 -4.83 41.25
N SER A 774 -50.21 -5.81 42.16
CA SER A 774 -50.04 -5.60 43.59
C SER A 774 -49.02 -6.57 44.20
N PRO A 775 -48.17 -6.11 45.15
CA PRO A 775 -47.28 -7.00 45.91
C PRO A 775 -48.02 -8.11 46.65
N ILE A 776 -49.30 -7.90 46.99
CA ILE A 776 -50.13 -8.89 47.69
C ILE A 776 -50.45 -10.07 46.76
N GLU A 777 -50.76 -9.81 45.49
CA GLU A 777 -51.04 -10.87 44.50
C GLU A 777 -49.81 -11.74 44.25
N LEU A 778 -48.63 -11.11 44.18
CA LEU A 778 -47.35 -11.81 44.06
C LEU A 778 -47.11 -12.72 45.26
N GLN A 779 -47.26 -12.21 46.48
CA GLN A 779 -47.06 -13.00 47.70
C GLN A 779 -48.04 -14.18 47.80
N GLN A 780 -49.31 -13.98 47.40
CA GLN A 780 -50.29 -15.06 47.32
C GLN A 780 -49.92 -16.11 46.27
N SER A 781 -49.38 -15.70 45.13
CA SER A 781 -48.99 -16.66 44.08
C SER A 781 -47.77 -17.48 44.51
N LEU A 782 -46.81 -16.84 45.17
CA LEU A 782 -45.62 -17.50 45.73
C LEU A 782 -45.99 -18.44 46.89
N SER A 783 -47.00 -18.11 47.71
CA SER A 783 -47.49 -19.02 48.76
C SER A 783 -48.16 -20.25 48.17
N VAL A 784 -49.04 -20.08 47.17
CA VAL A 784 -49.68 -21.20 46.45
C VAL A 784 -48.62 -22.09 45.80
N LEU A 785 -47.59 -21.50 45.20
CA LEU A 785 -46.48 -22.23 44.60
C LEU A 785 -45.67 -22.99 45.65
N ARG A 786 -45.41 -22.39 46.83
CA ARG A 786 -44.72 -23.03 47.95
C ARG A 786 -45.50 -24.24 48.48
N ASP A 787 -46.81 -24.10 48.66
CA ASP A 787 -47.69 -25.17 49.13
C ASP A 787 -47.75 -26.33 48.13
N THR A 788 -47.78 -26.01 46.83
CA THR A 788 -47.81 -27.01 45.75
C THR A 788 -46.47 -27.73 45.58
N CYS A 789 -45.36 -27.02 45.79
CA CYS A 789 -44.02 -27.54 45.51
C CYS A 789 -43.42 -28.38 46.65
N GLY A 790 -43.96 -28.30 47.88
CA GLY A 790 -43.51 -29.02 49.08
C GLY A 790 -42.05 -28.78 49.52
N SER A 791 -41.29 -28.05 48.71
CA SER A 791 -39.86 -27.76 48.80
C SER A 791 -39.65 -26.34 48.28
N GLY A 792 -38.76 -25.56 48.90
CA GLY A 792 -38.45 -24.19 48.47
C GLY A 792 -37.72 -24.08 47.11
N SER A 793 -37.58 -25.19 46.38
CA SER A 793 -36.87 -25.29 45.11
C SER A 793 -37.83 -25.22 43.91
N VAL A 794 -37.57 -24.30 42.98
CA VAL A 794 -38.36 -24.07 41.75
C VAL A 794 -37.81 -24.89 40.58
N GLY A 795 -36.53 -24.69 40.22
CA GLY A 795 -35.81 -25.46 39.21
C GLY A 795 -36.24 -25.19 37.76
N VAL A 796 -36.73 -24.00 37.44
CA VAL A 796 -37.28 -23.66 36.12
C VAL A 796 -36.38 -22.65 35.39
N GLY A 797 -36.18 -22.83 34.08
CA GLY A 797 -35.40 -21.88 33.27
C GLY A 797 -36.10 -20.52 33.12
N ILE A 798 -35.32 -19.43 33.14
CA ILE A 798 -35.84 -18.04 33.07
C ILE A 798 -36.78 -17.80 31.88
N LYS A 799 -36.50 -18.39 30.70
CA LYS A 799 -37.35 -18.23 29.51
C LYS A 799 -38.75 -18.82 29.72
N ARG A 800 -38.85 -19.93 30.46
CA ARG A 800 -40.12 -20.55 30.82
C ARG A 800 -40.86 -19.72 31.88
N VAL A 801 -40.13 -19.14 32.84
CA VAL A 801 -40.69 -18.22 33.84
C VAL A 801 -41.34 -17.01 33.17
N LEU A 802 -40.63 -16.34 32.25
CA LEU A 802 -41.15 -15.18 31.51
C LEU A 802 -42.41 -15.53 30.70
N LEU A 803 -42.42 -16.69 30.03
CA LEU A 803 -43.60 -17.19 29.34
C LEU A 803 -44.78 -17.42 30.30
N GLY A 804 -44.49 -17.94 31.51
CA GLY A 804 -45.48 -18.09 32.57
C GLY A 804 -46.07 -16.75 33.02
N ILE A 805 -45.24 -15.71 33.16
CA ILE A 805 -45.67 -14.35 33.49
C ILE A 805 -46.57 -13.79 32.38
N GLU A 806 -46.16 -13.89 31.11
CA GLU A 806 -46.98 -13.43 29.99
C GLU A 806 -48.32 -14.17 29.90
N THR A 807 -48.32 -15.48 30.14
CA THR A 807 -49.54 -16.29 30.18
C THR A 807 -50.47 -15.85 31.31
N ALA A 808 -49.91 -15.59 32.50
CA ALA A 808 -50.69 -15.11 33.64
C ALA A 808 -51.28 -13.71 33.38
N ARG A 809 -50.54 -12.82 32.69
CA ARG A 809 -51.01 -11.48 32.31
C ARG A 809 -52.29 -11.49 31.45
N GLN A 810 -52.58 -12.58 30.73
CA GLN A 810 -53.83 -12.73 29.95
C GLN A 810 -55.07 -12.97 30.84
N THR A 811 -54.88 -13.19 32.14
CA THR A 811 -55.96 -13.41 33.12
C THR A 811 -56.01 -12.28 34.14
N THR A 812 -57.11 -12.15 34.89
CA THR A 812 -57.33 -11.05 35.84
C THR A 812 -57.67 -11.55 37.25
N GLY A 813 -57.30 -10.77 38.27
CA GLY A 813 -57.61 -11.06 39.68
C GLY A 813 -57.05 -12.40 40.18
N MET A 814 -57.85 -13.12 40.97
CA MET A 814 -57.45 -14.38 41.63
C MET A 814 -57.06 -15.50 40.64
N GLU A 815 -57.59 -15.47 39.42
CA GLU A 815 -57.24 -16.45 38.38
C GLU A 815 -55.78 -16.29 37.92
N ARG A 816 -55.26 -15.05 37.88
CA ARG A 816 -53.86 -14.75 37.53
C ARG A 816 -52.88 -15.39 38.51
N VAL A 817 -53.18 -15.28 39.81
CA VAL A 817 -52.39 -15.81 40.91
C VAL A 817 -52.28 -17.33 40.83
N ASN A 818 -53.42 -18.01 40.63
CA ASN A 818 -53.49 -19.46 40.53
C ASN A 818 -52.87 -19.97 39.21
N ARG A 819 -53.13 -19.28 38.10
CA ARG A 819 -52.63 -19.68 36.78
C ARG A 819 -51.12 -19.60 36.68
N PHE A 820 -50.50 -18.57 37.27
CA PHE A 820 -49.04 -18.47 37.32
C PHE A 820 -48.43 -19.66 38.10
N ALA A 821 -48.96 -19.96 39.29
CA ALA A 821 -48.49 -21.07 40.12
C ALA A 821 -48.67 -22.43 39.43
N GLU A 822 -49.82 -22.65 38.77
CA GLU A 822 -50.09 -23.85 37.97
C GLU A 822 -49.09 -24.00 36.83
N VAL A 823 -48.89 -22.95 36.04
CA VAL A 823 -47.99 -22.97 34.87
C VAL A 823 -46.55 -23.25 35.31
N ILE A 824 -46.03 -22.58 36.34
CA ILE A 824 -44.67 -22.81 36.84
C ILE A 824 -44.52 -24.23 37.42
N SER A 825 -45.52 -24.74 38.15
CA SER A 825 -45.48 -26.10 38.70
C SER A 825 -45.48 -27.18 37.60
N SER A 826 -46.25 -26.97 36.52
CA SER A 826 -46.25 -27.85 35.34
C SER A 826 -44.91 -27.83 34.61
N MET A 827 -44.26 -26.66 34.52
CA MET A 827 -42.97 -26.49 33.87
C MET A 827 -41.81 -27.10 34.66
N ARG A 828 -41.95 -27.20 35.99
CA ARG A 828 -41.05 -27.96 36.85
C ARG A 828 -41.18 -29.46 36.60
N ALA A 829 -42.39 -30.00 36.56
CA ALA A 829 -42.63 -31.44 36.35
C ALA A 829 -42.05 -31.95 35.02
N SER A 830 -42.08 -31.11 33.97
CA SER A 830 -41.47 -31.42 32.67
C SER A 830 -39.94 -31.28 32.65
N GLY A 831 -39.36 -30.43 33.50
CA GLY A 831 -37.89 -30.24 33.60
C GLY A 831 -37.16 -31.26 34.46
N VAL A 832 -37.87 -32.09 35.25
CA VAL A 832 -37.28 -33.18 36.06
C VAL A 832 -37.17 -34.49 35.25
N MET A 833 -37.81 -34.58 34.08
CA MET A 833 -37.71 -35.73 33.15
C MET A 833 -36.68 -35.56 32.02
N GLU A 834 -36.09 -34.36 31.86
CA GLU A 834 -34.97 -34.05 30.95
C GLU A 834 -33.65 -34.01 31.73
#